data_AF-A0A413VU35-F1
#
_entry.id   AF-A0A413VU35-F1
#
_cell.length_a   1.000
_cell.length_b   1.000
_cell.length_c   1.000
_cell.angle_alpha   90.00
_cell.angle_beta   90.00
_cell.angle_gamma   90.00
#
_symmetry.space_group_name_H-M   'P 1'
#
loop_
_entity.id
_entity.type
_entity.pdbx_description
1 polymer ?
#
loop_
_entity_poly.entity_id
_entity_poly.type
_entity_poly.pdbx_seq_one_letter_code
_entity_poly.pdbx_strand_id
1 'polypeptide(L)'
;MKIKTLLLFVFTLLVSIASSAAVSIKEIGGWFESGYVTWNLVDGASTYHVYYKSVNGSYVKLDTELVRDYGTYGRADVLGVVPGSYIFKVVPVDEDGTEMDMAAESTSFAVKAHDRAGFAHFNYSGVGAYKDDGTLKENAKVLYVTSKTAKTVTCDVVTDSKGKVETFTGLQAIIDARQKGYDTTPLVVRIVGTIEAADMDYFSSSAEGLQIKGKNADSEMNITLEGVGDDATIRGFGILLRNCKSVEIRNLAIMLCMDDCLSLDTDNSNCWIHNIDFFYGKTGSAADQAKGDGSLDCKTNSKYMTFSYNHFWDSGKMSLCGMKSESGENFISYHHNWFDHSDSRHPRVRTMTVHVYNNYFDGIAKYGVGATTGSNVFVESNYYRNANKPMLISLQGTDIVNGVKNGTFSGESGGMIKAFGNVYAEKSSNFKLVTHKQSATSFDCYEAETRDEVVPASYVTLSGGTSYNNFDTDKSKMYTYTADAATDVPGIVTGQYGAGRMQHGDFEWTFNNAVDDTSSDVNTALKAAITNYTTSLVGIFGDTSGGGTTPVPPTPPVDGDYTCYFTADKKPSNSFYSVTGSYSKDKGTATVNGTVYTWCLKLESATSVKFTIEEEMILALVFAEGSTPNIKIDGTKVVSTSGNIITSVLNAGSHELTKADSNNLFYINLTSSNPTGINETLNDVADEDGVIYDLSGRVVKNPQRGIYIRNGKKIVFP
;
A
#
# COMPACT_ATOMS: atom_id res chain seq x y z
N MET A 1 15.57 -15.33 -90.11
CA MET A 1 15.02 -16.09 -88.96
C MET A 1 15.25 -15.27 -87.69
N LYS A 2 14.23 -14.54 -87.20
CA LYS A 2 14.25 -13.89 -85.88
C LYS A 2 12.84 -13.98 -85.31
N ILE A 3 12.67 -14.90 -84.37
CA ILE A 3 11.43 -15.16 -83.64
C ILE A 3 11.29 -14.07 -82.58
N LYS A 4 10.13 -13.40 -82.55
CA LYS A 4 9.72 -12.48 -81.49
C LYS A 4 9.19 -13.31 -80.32
N THR A 5 9.82 -13.21 -79.15
CA THR A 5 9.30 -13.80 -77.91
C THR A 5 8.65 -12.71 -77.08
N LEU A 6 7.36 -12.91 -76.80
CA LEU A 6 6.47 -12.09 -75.99
C LEU A 6 6.83 -12.28 -74.51
N LEU A 7 7.18 -11.20 -73.79
CA LEU A 7 7.39 -11.24 -72.33
C LEU A 7 6.05 -11.01 -71.63
N LEU A 8 5.60 -12.03 -70.90
CA LEU A 8 4.41 -11.99 -70.04
C LEU A 8 4.85 -11.49 -68.64
N PHE A 9 4.38 -10.31 -68.23
CA PHE A 9 4.57 -9.82 -66.85
C PHE A 9 3.52 -10.46 -65.94
N VAL A 10 3.96 -11.33 -65.03
CA VAL A 10 3.15 -11.82 -63.90
C VAL A 10 3.33 -10.83 -62.74
N PHE A 11 2.25 -10.18 -62.35
CA PHE A 11 2.21 -9.28 -61.21
C PHE A 11 1.87 -10.12 -59.96
N THR A 12 2.88 -10.45 -59.15
CA THR A 12 2.68 -11.10 -57.85
C THR A 12 2.24 -10.04 -56.84
N LEU A 13 0.96 -10.04 -56.49
CA LEU A 13 0.41 -9.21 -55.41
C LEU A 13 0.91 -9.76 -54.07
N LEU A 14 1.99 -9.19 -53.54
CA LEU A 14 2.42 -9.40 -52.16
C LEU A 14 1.44 -8.66 -51.24
N VAL A 15 0.43 -9.37 -50.75
CA VAL A 15 -0.37 -8.91 -49.61
C VAL A 15 0.54 -9.02 -48.39
N SER A 16 1.04 -7.89 -47.90
CA SER A 16 1.66 -7.79 -46.59
C SER A 16 0.58 -8.06 -45.55
N ILE A 17 0.55 -9.27 -45.01
CA ILE A 17 -0.21 -9.59 -43.81
C ILE A 17 0.49 -8.83 -42.69
N ALA A 18 -0.05 -7.68 -42.31
CA ALA A 18 0.37 -7.02 -41.07
C ALA A 18 -0.06 -7.97 -39.94
N SER A 19 0.89 -8.68 -39.33
CA SER A 19 0.58 -9.34 -38.06
C SER A 19 0.34 -8.20 -37.07
N SER A 20 -0.84 -8.16 -36.46
CA SER A 20 -1.04 -7.29 -35.31
C SER A 20 -0.06 -7.71 -34.21
N ALA A 21 0.46 -6.73 -33.47
CA ALA A 21 1.37 -7.04 -32.36
C ALA A 21 0.60 -7.76 -31.25
N ALA A 22 1.19 -8.79 -30.67
CA ALA A 22 0.65 -9.45 -29.48
C ALA A 22 0.50 -8.45 -28.32
N VAL A 23 -0.39 -8.76 -27.36
CA VAL A 23 -0.51 -8.00 -26.10
C VAL A 23 0.87 -7.75 -25.51
N SER A 24 1.13 -6.52 -25.09
CA SER A 24 2.39 -6.14 -24.46
C SER A 24 2.22 -6.14 -22.94
N ILE A 25 2.75 -7.17 -22.26
CA ILE A 25 2.83 -7.22 -20.80
C ILE A 25 3.78 -6.12 -20.31
N LYS A 26 3.34 -5.34 -19.33
CA LYS A 26 4.11 -4.25 -18.70
C LYS A 26 4.82 -4.75 -17.44
N GLU A 27 4.08 -5.37 -16.55
CA GLU A 27 4.59 -5.83 -15.25
C GLU A 27 3.99 -7.17 -14.87
N ILE A 28 4.75 -7.93 -14.09
CA ILE A 28 4.36 -9.22 -13.55
C ILE A 28 5.01 -9.41 -12.19
N GLY A 29 4.25 -9.87 -11.21
CA GLY A 29 4.78 -10.15 -9.87
C GLY A 29 3.93 -11.13 -9.08
N GLY A 30 4.54 -11.70 -8.04
CA GLY A 30 3.84 -12.57 -7.10
C GLY A 30 3.98 -12.07 -5.67
N TRP A 31 2.93 -12.30 -4.90
CA TRP A 31 2.80 -11.96 -3.49
C TRP A 31 2.42 -13.21 -2.68
N PHE A 32 1.63 -13.04 -1.63
CA PHE A 32 1.27 -14.02 -0.64
C PHE A 32 -0.03 -14.61 -1.17
N GLU A 33 0.05 -15.87 -1.57
CA GLU A 33 -1.09 -16.65 -2.07
C GLU A 33 -1.80 -15.97 -3.25
N SER A 34 -1.07 -15.11 -3.96
CA SER A 34 -1.57 -14.23 -5.01
C SER A 34 -0.46 -13.77 -5.95
N GLY A 35 -0.86 -13.24 -7.11
CA GLY A 35 0.05 -12.56 -8.04
C GLY A 35 -0.71 -11.72 -9.04
N TYR A 36 -0.01 -10.85 -9.75
CA TYR A 36 -0.60 -9.85 -10.64
C TYR A 36 0.13 -9.79 -11.99
N VAL A 37 -0.60 -9.33 -13.01
CA VAL A 37 -0.07 -8.98 -14.33
C VAL A 37 -0.69 -7.68 -14.81
N THR A 38 0.09 -6.82 -15.46
CA THR A 38 -0.39 -5.62 -16.14
C THR A 38 0.02 -5.61 -17.61
N TRP A 39 -0.77 -4.97 -18.48
CA TRP A 39 -0.51 -4.94 -19.92
C TRP A 39 -1.02 -3.65 -20.59
N ASN A 40 -0.43 -3.29 -21.72
CA ASN A 40 -0.92 -2.20 -22.56
C ASN A 40 -2.23 -2.61 -23.26
N LEU A 41 -3.18 -1.67 -23.34
CA LEU A 41 -4.43 -1.90 -24.04
C LEU A 41 -4.20 -2.10 -25.55
N VAL A 42 -4.97 -3.00 -26.15
CA VAL A 42 -4.93 -3.35 -27.57
C VAL A 42 -6.12 -2.72 -28.29
N ASP A 43 -5.83 -2.08 -29.43
CA ASP A 43 -6.85 -1.47 -30.26
C ASP A 43 -7.85 -2.51 -30.79
N GLY A 44 -9.13 -2.18 -30.74
CA GLY A 44 -10.23 -3.10 -31.09
C GLY A 44 -10.59 -4.14 -30.02
N ALA A 45 -9.88 -4.19 -28.87
CA ALA A 45 -10.29 -5.02 -27.74
C ALA A 45 -11.39 -4.32 -26.93
N SER A 46 -12.49 -5.04 -26.66
CA SER A 46 -13.58 -4.61 -25.77
C SER A 46 -13.38 -5.06 -24.32
N THR A 47 -12.70 -6.20 -24.14
CA THR A 47 -12.39 -6.81 -22.85
C THR A 47 -11.15 -7.73 -22.97
N TYR A 48 -10.78 -8.41 -21.89
CA TYR A 48 -9.68 -9.37 -21.86
C TYR A 48 -10.08 -10.64 -21.14
N HIS A 49 -9.68 -11.79 -21.67
CA HIS A 49 -9.64 -13.04 -20.93
C HIS A 49 -8.24 -13.24 -20.40
N VAL A 50 -8.12 -13.37 -19.08
CA VAL A 50 -6.84 -13.65 -18.42
C VAL A 50 -6.89 -15.06 -17.84
N TYR A 51 -5.83 -15.81 -18.08
CA TYR A 51 -5.65 -17.16 -17.56
C TYR A 51 -4.38 -17.22 -16.73
N TYR A 52 -4.33 -18.15 -15.79
CA TYR A 52 -3.12 -18.48 -15.06
C TYR A 52 -2.91 -19.99 -15.00
N LYS A 53 -1.66 -20.42 -14.83
CA LYS A 53 -1.31 -21.81 -14.52
C LYS A 53 -0.12 -21.84 -13.58
N SER A 54 0.00 -22.88 -12.76
CA SER A 54 1.31 -23.23 -12.23
C SER A 54 2.22 -23.66 -13.39
N VAL A 55 3.55 -23.53 -13.25
CA VAL A 55 4.50 -23.84 -14.35
C VAL A 55 4.28 -25.23 -14.97
N ASN A 56 3.82 -26.21 -14.19
CA ASN A 56 3.54 -27.58 -14.65
C ASN A 56 2.04 -27.91 -14.73
N GLY A 57 1.17 -26.90 -14.61
CA GLY A 57 -0.28 -27.05 -14.57
C GLY A 57 -0.97 -26.73 -15.89
N SER A 58 -2.29 -26.75 -15.83
CA SER A 58 -3.17 -26.33 -16.93
C SER A 58 -3.68 -24.91 -16.69
N TYR A 59 -3.99 -24.20 -17.78
CA TYR A 59 -4.59 -22.87 -17.69
C TYR A 59 -5.99 -22.92 -17.07
N VAL A 60 -6.20 -22.02 -16.11
CA VAL A 60 -7.49 -21.70 -15.50
C VAL A 60 -7.80 -20.25 -15.83
N LYS A 61 -9.02 -19.97 -16.29
CA LYS A 61 -9.48 -18.61 -16.56
C LYS A 61 -9.75 -17.90 -15.23
N LEU A 62 -9.34 -16.65 -15.10
CA LEU A 62 -9.73 -15.79 -13.98
C LEU A 62 -11.20 -15.37 -14.10
N ASP A 63 -11.81 -15.12 -12.96
CA ASP A 63 -13.10 -14.44 -12.90
C ASP A 63 -12.96 -13.02 -13.47
N THR A 64 -13.98 -12.57 -14.20
CA THR A 64 -13.95 -11.29 -14.93
C THR A 64 -13.72 -10.11 -13.99
N GLU A 65 -14.24 -10.17 -12.77
CA GLU A 65 -14.12 -9.14 -11.74
C GLU A 65 -12.67 -8.90 -11.29
N LEU A 66 -11.77 -9.84 -11.56
CA LEU A 66 -10.34 -9.71 -11.31
C LEU A 66 -9.58 -9.11 -12.49
N VAL A 67 -10.24 -8.81 -13.61
CA VAL A 67 -9.65 -8.26 -14.84
C VAL A 67 -10.12 -6.80 -15.00
N ARG A 68 -9.22 -5.87 -14.69
CA ARG A 68 -9.53 -4.49 -14.34
C ARG A 68 -8.90 -3.49 -15.30
N ASP A 69 -9.65 -2.44 -15.61
CA ASP A 69 -9.25 -1.34 -16.50
C ASP A 69 -8.80 -0.13 -15.69
N TYR A 70 -7.59 0.37 -16.00
CA TYR A 70 -7.00 1.58 -15.43
C TYR A 70 -6.89 2.70 -16.48
N GLY A 71 -7.64 2.59 -17.58
CA GLY A 71 -7.75 3.56 -18.68
C GLY A 71 -6.55 3.57 -19.63
N THR A 72 -5.34 3.35 -19.14
CA THR A 72 -4.10 3.31 -19.95
C THR A 72 -3.46 1.93 -19.99
N TYR A 73 -3.86 1.03 -19.10
CA TYR A 73 -3.40 -0.34 -19.01
C TYR A 73 -4.47 -1.22 -18.38
N GLY A 74 -4.40 -2.53 -18.63
CA GLY A 74 -5.19 -3.51 -17.90
C GLY A 74 -4.36 -4.15 -16.79
N ARG A 75 -5.03 -4.59 -15.73
CA ARG A 75 -4.45 -5.36 -14.62
C ARG A 75 -5.30 -6.58 -14.32
N ALA A 76 -4.67 -7.67 -13.92
CA ALA A 76 -5.38 -8.81 -13.37
C ALA A 76 -4.62 -9.47 -12.23
N ASP A 77 -5.37 -10.01 -11.28
CA ASP A 77 -4.82 -10.58 -10.05
C ASP A 77 -5.38 -12.00 -9.84
N VAL A 78 -4.50 -12.96 -9.61
CA VAL A 78 -4.87 -14.29 -9.12
C VAL A 78 -4.79 -14.30 -7.60
N LEU A 79 -5.77 -14.92 -6.94
CA LEU A 79 -5.90 -14.96 -5.49
C LEU A 79 -6.25 -16.37 -5.03
N GLY A 80 -5.76 -16.76 -3.85
CA GLY A 80 -6.11 -18.05 -3.24
C GLY A 80 -5.37 -19.23 -3.85
N VAL A 81 -4.11 -19.04 -4.22
CA VAL A 81 -3.25 -20.07 -4.84
C VAL A 81 -2.17 -20.52 -3.87
N VAL A 82 -1.78 -21.80 -4.00
CA VAL A 82 -0.69 -22.35 -3.19
C VAL A 82 0.65 -21.65 -3.50
N PRO A 83 1.60 -21.60 -2.55
CA PRO A 83 2.95 -21.12 -2.83
C PRO A 83 3.60 -21.93 -3.96
N GLY A 84 4.27 -21.24 -4.89
CA GLY A 84 4.83 -21.88 -6.08
C GLY A 84 5.17 -20.90 -7.19
N SER A 85 5.42 -21.43 -8.39
CA SER A 85 5.71 -20.62 -9.59
C SER A 85 4.58 -20.70 -10.61
N TYR A 86 4.22 -19.55 -11.15
CA TYR A 86 3.03 -19.36 -11.98
C TYR A 86 3.32 -18.55 -13.23
N ILE A 87 2.45 -18.68 -14.24
CA ILE A 87 2.48 -17.97 -15.52
C ILE A 87 1.08 -17.45 -15.81
N PHE A 88 0.95 -16.20 -16.26
CA PHE A 88 -0.29 -15.67 -16.83
C PHE A 88 -0.31 -15.79 -18.34
N LYS A 89 -1.51 -15.81 -18.91
CA LYS A 89 -1.79 -15.61 -20.32
C LYS A 89 -2.90 -14.58 -20.47
N VAL A 90 -2.63 -13.48 -21.16
CA VAL A 90 -3.58 -12.39 -21.41
C VAL A 90 -4.04 -12.47 -22.87
N VAL A 91 -5.34 -12.48 -23.10
CA VAL A 91 -5.95 -12.59 -24.43
C VAL A 91 -6.93 -11.43 -24.61
N PRO A 92 -6.72 -10.53 -25.60
CA PRO A 92 -7.70 -9.49 -25.90
C PRO A 92 -8.93 -10.11 -26.56
N VAL A 93 -10.09 -9.52 -26.30
CA VAL A 93 -11.39 -10.00 -26.77
C VAL A 93 -12.08 -8.85 -27.49
N ASP A 94 -12.59 -9.09 -28.69
CA ASP A 94 -13.28 -8.09 -29.50
C ASP A 94 -14.71 -7.79 -29.01
N GLU A 95 -15.42 -6.87 -29.68
CA GLU A 95 -16.80 -6.48 -29.34
C GLU A 95 -17.81 -7.64 -29.49
N ASP A 96 -17.50 -8.65 -30.31
CA ASP A 96 -18.34 -9.84 -30.50
C ASP A 96 -18.09 -10.91 -29.41
N GLY A 97 -17.16 -10.65 -28.47
CA GLY A 97 -16.78 -11.59 -27.43
C GLY A 97 -15.82 -12.67 -27.89
N THR A 98 -15.16 -12.49 -29.03
CA THR A 98 -14.21 -13.46 -29.60
C THR A 98 -12.78 -13.14 -29.16
N GLU A 99 -12.06 -14.16 -28.69
CA GLU A 99 -10.62 -14.04 -28.39
C GLU A 99 -9.83 -13.76 -29.68
N MET A 100 -9.10 -12.66 -29.67
CA MET A 100 -8.27 -12.25 -30.80
C MET A 100 -6.93 -13.02 -30.78
N ASP A 101 -6.34 -13.25 -31.95
CA ASP A 101 -5.05 -13.95 -32.12
C ASP A 101 -3.85 -13.03 -31.78
N MET A 102 -3.85 -12.50 -30.55
CA MET A 102 -2.86 -11.55 -30.02
C MET A 102 -2.49 -11.88 -28.56
N ALA A 103 -2.70 -13.13 -28.13
CA ALA A 103 -2.41 -13.53 -26.76
C ALA A 103 -0.92 -13.34 -26.39
N ALA A 104 -0.66 -13.03 -25.12
CA ALA A 104 0.69 -12.99 -24.56
C ALA A 104 0.78 -13.81 -23.28
N GLU A 105 1.85 -14.60 -23.15
CA GLU A 105 2.19 -15.30 -21.90
C GLU A 105 3.26 -14.51 -21.12
N SER A 106 3.11 -14.44 -19.80
CA SER A 106 4.11 -13.81 -18.93
C SER A 106 5.33 -14.71 -18.75
N THR A 107 6.43 -14.14 -18.29
CA THR A 107 7.47 -14.93 -17.63
C THR A 107 6.92 -15.53 -16.32
N SER A 108 7.59 -16.56 -15.80
CA SER A 108 7.19 -17.14 -14.51
C SER A 108 7.44 -16.18 -13.35
N PHE A 109 6.52 -16.14 -12.39
CA PHE A 109 6.66 -15.38 -11.14
C PHE A 109 6.45 -16.30 -9.92
N ALA A 110 6.92 -15.87 -8.75
CA ALA A 110 6.88 -16.66 -7.52
C ALA A 110 5.82 -16.16 -6.54
N VAL A 111 5.01 -17.07 -6.03
CA VAL A 111 4.01 -16.86 -4.99
C VAL A 111 4.50 -17.45 -3.67
N LYS A 112 4.32 -16.72 -2.57
CA LYS A 112 4.72 -17.10 -1.20
C LYS A 112 3.50 -17.46 -0.36
N ALA A 113 3.72 -18.12 0.79
CA ALA A 113 2.68 -18.29 1.80
C ALA A 113 2.59 -17.05 2.67
N HIS A 114 1.40 -16.72 3.17
CA HIS A 114 1.31 -15.82 4.31
C HIS A 114 1.94 -16.44 5.56
N ASP A 115 2.55 -15.59 6.39
CA ASP A 115 3.09 -15.95 7.70
C ASP A 115 1.97 -16.14 8.72
N ARG A 116 1.66 -17.39 9.04
CA ARG A 116 0.61 -17.79 10.00
C ARG A 116 1.13 -17.95 11.43
N ALA A 117 2.28 -17.38 11.76
CA ALA A 117 2.71 -17.31 13.16
C ALA A 117 1.74 -16.43 13.95
N GLY A 118 1.40 -16.81 15.18
CA GLY A 118 0.54 -16.01 16.04
C GLY A 118 -0.56 -16.78 16.75
N PHE A 119 -1.24 -16.09 17.67
CA PHE A 119 -2.28 -16.69 18.48
C PHE A 119 -3.59 -17.00 17.74
N ALA A 120 -3.88 -16.34 16.62
CA ALA A 120 -5.04 -16.69 15.79
C ALA A 120 -4.98 -18.15 15.28
N HIS A 121 -3.77 -18.66 15.05
CA HIS A 121 -3.48 -20.00 14.55
C HIS A 121 -3.04 -20.97 15.66
N PHE A 122 -3.01 -20.53 16.92
CA PHE A 122 -2.60 -21.39 18.02
C PHE A 122 -3.64 -22.46 18.30
N ASN A 123 -3.29 -23.72 18.06
CA ASN A 123 -4.20 -24.87 18.13
C ASN A 123 -5.46 -24.69 17.26
N TYR A 124 -5.34 -23.93 16.17
CA TYR A 124 -6.44 -23.62 15.26
C TYR A 124 -5.90 -23.47 13.83
N SER A 125 -6.60 -24.05 12.86
CA SER A 125 -6.19 -24.08 11.45
C SER A 125 -7.29 -23.54 10.56
N GLY A 126 -6.93 -22.83 9.49
CA GLY A 126 -7.86 -22.26 8.52
C GLY A 126 -8.72 -21.16 9.13
N VAL A 127 -8.10 -20.07 9.57
CA VAL A 127 -8.84 -18.84 9.96
C VAL A 127 -9.56 -18.28 8.73
N GLY A 128 -10.82 -17.87 8.89
CA GLY A 128 -11.61 -17.28 7.81
C GLY A 128 -12.10 -18.32 6.80
N ALA A 129 -12.01 -18.00 5.51
CA ALA A 129 -12.53 -18.82 4.41
C ALA A 129 -11.47 -19.60 3.64
N TYR A 130 -10.19 -19.45 4.02
CA TYR A 130 -9.05 -20.12 3.39
C TYR A 130 -8.52 -21.28 4.24
N LYS A 131 -7.86 -22.23 3.58
CA LYS A 131 -7.02 -23.25 4.22
C LYS A 131 -5.66 -22.65 4.53
N ASP A 132 -4.87 -23.35 5.34
CA ASP A 132 -3.51 -22.93 5.67
C ASP A 132 -2.52 -23.04 4.50
N ASP A 133 -2.90 -23.72 3.41
CA ASP A 133 -2.13 -23.74 2.16
C ASP A 133 -2.43 -22.55 1.22
N GLY A 134 -3.35 -21.68 1.62
CA GLY A 134 -3.79 -20.51 0.87
C GLY A 134 -4.90 -20.74 -0.13
N THR A 135 -5.39 -21.98 -0.31
CA THR A 135 -6.54 -22.25 -1.17
C THR A 135 -7.86 -22.04 -0.44
N LEU A 136 -8.92 -21.76 -1.19
CA LEU A 136 -10.27 -21.68 -0.62
C LEU A 136 -10.68 -22.99 0.06
N LYS A 137 -11.40 -22.89 1.17
CA LYS A 137 -12.09 -24.02 1.77
C LYS A 137 -13.17 -24.56 0.82
N GLU A 138 -13.56 -25.82 1.00
CA GLU A 138 -14.59 -26.44 0.17
C GLU A 138 -15.92 -25.67 0.29
N ASN A 139 -16.61 -25.51 -0.84
CA ASN A 139 -17.88 -24.79 -0.95
C ASN A 139 -17.81 -23.31 -0.55
N ALA A 140 -16.61 -22.70 -0.51
CA ALA A 140 -16.49 -21.28 -0.23
C ALA A 140 -17.29 -20.44 -1.24
N LYS A 141 -18.08 -19.52 -0.72
CA LYS A 141 -18.80 -18.50 -1.49
C LYS A 141 -17.85 -17.32 -1.68
N VAL A 142 -17.72 -16.82 -2.92
CA VAL A 142 -16.87 -15.67 -3.23
C VAL A 142 -17.75 -14.54 -3.75
N LEU A 143 -17.65 -13.38 -3.12
CA LEU A 143 -18.35 -12.16 -3.51
C LEU A 143 -17.33 -11.13 -4.00
N TYR A 144 -17.60 -10.53 -5.15
CA TYR A 144 -16.84 -9.39 -5.67
C TYR A 144 -17.60 -8.10 -5.40
N VAL A 145 -17.01 -7.24 -4.57
CA VAL A 145 -17.64 -6.00 -4.10
C VAL A 145 -16.85 -4.81 -4.60
N THR A 146 -17.54 -3.95 -5.34
CA THR A 146 -17.07 -2.66 -5.88
C THR A 146 -17.95 -1.54 -5.33
N SER A 147 -17.59 -0.29 -5.59
CA SER A 147 -18.47 0.87 -5.35
C SER A 147 -19.84 0.74 -6.01
N LYS A 148 -19.94 0.06 -7.16
CA LYS A 148 -21.20 -0.15 -7.87
C LYS A 148 -22.01 -1.35 -7.34
N THR A 149 -21.34 -2.35 -6.77
CA THR A 149 -21.97 -3.64 -6.41
C THR A 149 -22.21 -3.83 -4.92
N ALA A 150 -21.67 -2.99 -4.04
CA ALA A 150 -21.88 -3.08 -2.59
C ALA A 150 -23.37 -3.17 -2.17
N LYS A 151 -24.26 -2.48 -2.90
CA LYS A 151 -25.72 -2.52 -2.68
C LYS A 151 -26.45 -3.68 -3.35
N THR A 152 -25.84 -4.32 -4.34
CA THR A 152 -26.55 -5.18 -5.30
C THR A 152 -25.98 -6.60 -5.38
N VAL A 153 -24.80 -6.84 -4.81
CA VAL A 153 -24.24 -8.19 -4.67
C VAL A 153 -25.23 -9.09 -3.94
N THR A 154 -25.35 -10.34 -4.39
CA THR A 154 -26.29 -11.31 -3.83
C THR A 154 -25.57 -12.53 -3.28
N CYS A 155 -26.16 -13.14 -2.26
CA CYS A 155 -25.69 -14.40 -1.71
C CYS A 155 -26.87 -15.19 -1.14
N ASP A 156 -26.93 -16.47 -1.47
CA ASP A 156 -27.81 -17.42 -0.80
C ASP A 156 -27.28 -17.71 0.60
N VAL A 157 -28.14 -17.65 1.62
CA VAL A 157 -27.79 -17.87 3.02
C VAL A 157 -28.77 -18.85 3.65
N VAL A 158 -28.25 -19.80 4.43
CA VAL A 158 -29.08 -20.68 5.26
C VAL A 158 -29.60 -19.90 6.48
N THR A 159 -30.93 -19.77 6.62
CA THR A 159 -31.56 -18.86 7.60
C THR A 159 -32.22 -19.55 8.79
N ASP A 160 -32.34 -20.87 8.77
CA ASP A 160 -32.89 -21.65 9.89
C ASP A 160 -32.23 -23.03 10.07
N SER A 161 -32.56 -23.68 11.18
CA SER A 161 -32.01 -25.00 11.53
C SER A 161 -32.54 -26.16 10.68
N LYS A 162 -33.50 -25.91 9.78
CA LYS A 162 -34.03 -26.90 8.83
C LYS A 162 -33.36 -26.81 7.47
N GLY A 163 -32.39 -25.88 7.31
CA GLY A 163 -31.68 -25.68 6.06
C GLY A 163 -32.44 -24.81 5.06
N LYS A 164 -33.39 -23.97 5.49
CA LYS A 164 -34.04 -23.01 4.59
C LYS A 164 -32.98 -22.07 4.01
N VAL A 165 -32.96 -21.94 2.69
CA VAL A 165 -32.07 -21.04 1.95
C VAL A 165 -32.87 -19.83 1.46
N GLU A 166 -32.33 -18.63 1.67
CA GLU A 166 -32.88 -17.37 1.16
C GLU A 166 -31.78 -16.53 0.53
N THR A 167 -32.09 -15.84 -0.57
CA THR A 167 -31.17 -14.93 -1.24
C THR A 167 -31.24 -13.55 -0.59
N PHE A 168 -30.09 -13.01 -0.20
CA PHE A 168 -29.96 -11.64 0.31
C PHE A 168 -29.23 -10.77 -0.71
N THR A 169 -29.49 -9.45 -0.67
CA THR A 169 -28.91 -8.45 -1.58
C THR A 169 -28.33 -7.30 -0.76
N GLY A 170 -27.09 -6.91 -1.05
CA GLY A 170 -26.33 -5.91 -0.28
C GLY A 170 -25.31 -6.56 0.66
N LEU A 171 -24.13 -5.96 0.78
CA LEU A 171 -23.02 -6.53 1.56
C LEU A 171 -23.36 -6.65 3.04
N GLN A 172 -23.84 -5.58 3.69
CA GLN A 172 -24.21 -5.65 5.11
C GLN A 172 -25.39 -6.59 5.34
N ALA A 173 -26.39 -6.59 4.46
CA ALA A 173 -27.53 -7.50 4.51
C ALA A 173 -27.12 -8.98 4.48
N ILE A 174 -26.17 -9.34 3.62
CA ILE A 174 -25.65 -10.72 3.52
C ILE A 174 -24.92 -11.12 4.82
N ILE A 175 -24.10 -10.22 5.38
CA ILE A 175 -23.37 -10.49 6.62
C ILE A 175 -24.36 -10.65 7.78
N ASP A 176 -25.36 -9.77 7.89
CA ASP A 176 -26.40 -9.83 8.92
C ASP A 176 -27.22 -11.12 8.85
N ALA A 177 -27.54 -11.60 7.64
CA ALA A 177 -28.29 -12.85 7.45
C ALA A 177 -27.58 -14.06 8.08
N ARG A 178 -26.24 -14.02 8.15
CA ARG A 178 -25.41 -15.08 8.74
C ARG A 178 -25.28 -14.98 10.26
N GLN A 179 -25.70 -13.88 10.88
CA GLN A 179 -25.52 -13.62 12.32
C GLN A 179 -26.03 -14.76 13.21
N LYS A 180 -27.13 -15.43 12.83
CA LYS A 180 -27.71 -16.50 13.65
C LYS A 180 -26.88 -17.79 13.68
N GLY A 181 -25.85 -17.91 12.83
CA GLY A 181 -24.95 -19.07 12.78
C GLY A 181 -25.56 -20.32 12.13
N TYR A 182 -26.65 -20.17 11.35
CA TYR A 182 -27.21 -21.29 10.59
C TYR A 182 -26.44 -21.56 9.30
N ASP A 183 -25.82 -20.52 8.72
CA ASP A 183 -24.88 -20.65 7.61
C ASP A 183 -23.46 -20.35 8.09
N THR A 184 -22.64 -21.40 8.13
CA THR A 184 -21.21 -21.33 8.44
C THR A 184 -20.34 -21.63 7.22
N THR A 185 -20.96 -21.73 6.03
CA THR A 185 -20.27 -21.98 4.76
C THR A 185 -19.22 -20.90 4.54
N PRO A 186 -17.94 -21.21 4.31
CA PRO A 186 -16.90 -20.21 4.14
C PRO A 186 -17.31 -19.10 3.16
N LEU A 187 -17.07 -17.85 3.53
CA LEU A 187 -17.42 -16.69 2.72
C LEU A 187 -16.20 -15.78 2.55
N VAL A 188 -15.83 -15.53 1.30
CA VAL A 188 -14.84 -14.52 0.93
C VAL A 188 -15.57 -13.31 0.35
N VAL A 189 -15.25 -12.14 0.89
CA VAL A 189 -15.65 -10.85 0.34
C VAL A 189 -14.39 -10.20 -0.25
N ARG A 190 -14.31 -10.13 -1.57
CA ARG A 190 -13.24 -9.48 -2.32
C ARG A 190 -13.59 -8.03 -2.58
N ILE A 191 -12.84 -7.11 -1.99
CA ILE A 191 -12.97 -5.67 -2.18
C ILE A 191 -12.13 -5.29 -3.40
N VAL A 192 -12.81 -4.76 -4.42
CA VAL A 192 -12.19 -4.38 -5.70
C VAL A 192 -12.29 -2.87 -5.87
N GLY A 193 -11.13 -2.20 -5.85
CA GLY A 193 -11.03 -0.74 -5.87
C GLY A 193 -11.48 -0.09 -4.56
N THR A 194 -11.94 1.16 -4.66
CA THR A 194 -12.43 1.92 -3.50
C THR A 194 -13.93 1.75 -3.30
N ILE A 195 -14.33 1.44 -2.06
CA ILE A 195 -15.73 1.48 -1.60
C ILE A 195 -15.88 2.62 -0.61
N GLU A 196 -16.74 3.57 -0.95
CA GLU A 196 -17.09 4.70 -0.09
C GLU A 196 -18.24 4.32 0.86
N ALA A 197 -18.33 5.01 2.00
CA ALA A 197 -19.45 4.81 2.94
C ALA A 197 -20.83 4.97 2.28
N ALA A 198 -20.93 5.81 1.24
CA ALA A 198 -22.17 6.03 0.50
C ALA A 198 -22.54 4.89 -0.46
N ASP A 199 -21.59 4.00 -0.81
CA ASP A 199 -21.80 2.87 -1.71
C ASP A 199 -22.47 1.69 -1.02
N MET A 200 -22.30 1.59 0.31
CA MET A 200 -22.84 0.53 1.15
C MET A 200 -24.37 0.55 1.21
N ASP A 201 -24.98 -0.63 1.33
CA ASP A 201 -26.43 -0.80 1.50
C ASP A 201 -26.93 -0.15 2.78
N TYR A 202 -26.32 -0.50 3.91
CA TYR A 202 -26.46 0.16 5.20
C TYR A 202 -25.31 -0.27 6.12
N PHE A 203 -25.27 0.27 7.34
CA PHE A 203 -24.33 -0.16 8.37
C PHE A 203 -25.06 -0.68 9.60
N SER A 204 -24.64 -1.85 10.08
CA SER A 204 -25.13 -2.43 11.33
C SER A 204 -24.39 -1.89 12.56
N SER A 205 -23.29 -1.16 12.36
CA SER A 205 -22.73 -0.27 13.38
C SER A 205 -22.81 1.19 12.96
N SER A 206 -23.42 2.02 13.79
CA SER A 206 -23.43 3.47 13.61
C SER A 206 -22.13 4.15 14.07
N ALA A 207 -21.27 3.45 14.82
CA ALA A 207 -20.01 4.00 15.32
C ALA A 207 -18.86 3.68 14.36
N GLU A 208 -18.67 2.41 14.02
CA GLU A 208 -17.55 1.99 13.16
C GLU A 208 -17.96 1.88 11.69
N GLY A 209 -19.08 1.21 11.36
CA GLY A 209 -19.50 0.95 9.98
C GLY A 209 -19.89 -0.51 9.73
N LEU A 210 -19.16 -1.20 8.84
CA LEU A 210 -19.43 -2.58 8.45
C LEU A 210 -19.30 -3.49 9.68
N GLN A 211 -20.36 -4.21 10.02
CA GLN A 211 -20.35 -5.08 11.20
C GLN A 211 -20.43 -6.55 10.80
N ILE A 212 -19.49 -7.34 11.32
CA ILE A 212 -19.58 -8.80 11.34
C ILE A 212 -19.95 -9.20 12.76
N LYS A 213 -21.12 -9.83 12.92
CA LYS A 213 -21.63 -10.17 14.25
C LYS A 213 -22.10 -11.62 14.31
N GLY A 214 -21.62 -12.33 15.31
CA GLY A 214 -22.11 -13.64 15.72
C GLY A 214 -23.31 -13.57 16.67
N LYS A 215 -24.05 -14.67 16.78
CA LYS A 215 -25.20 -14.78 17.69
C LYS A 215 -24.78 -14.69 19.15
N ASN A 216 -23.73 -15.44 19.52
CA ASN A 216 -23.18 -15.58 20.87
C ASN A 216 -21.65 -15.52 20.81
N ALA A 217 -20.98 -15.29 21.94
CA ALA A 217 -19.53 -15.38 22.05
C ALA A 217 -18.94 -16.56 21.25
N ASP A 218 -17.85 -16.31 20.52
CA ASP A 218 -17.16 -17.33 19.72
C ASP A 218 -18.04 -18.00 18.63
N SER A 219 -19.03 -17.32 18.03
CA SER A 219 -19.83 -17.89 16.93
C SER A 219 -18.99 -18.05 15.67
N GLU A 220 -18.87 -19.28 15.17
CA GLU A 220 -18.13 -19.59 13.93
C GLU A 220 -18.73 -18.86 12.72
N MET A 221 -17.95 -17.95 12.11
CA MET A 221 -18.38 -17.16 10.96
C MET A 221 -17.75 -17.67 9.65
N ASN A 222 -16.47 -18.06 9.68
CA ASN A 222 -15.64 -18.44 8.52
C ASN A 222 -15.67 -17.37 7.41
N ILE A 223 -15.42 -16.11 7.78
CA ILE A 223 -15.46 -14.98 6.85
C ILE A 223 -14.05 -14.46 6.61
N THR A 224 -13.66 -14.29 5.36
CA THR A 224 -12.49 -13.51 4.96
C THR A 224 -12.95 -12.26 4.23
N LEU A 225 -12.50 -11.08 4.68
CA LEU A 225 -12.57 -9.83 3.92
C LEU A 225 -11.17 -9.58 3.34
N GLU A 226 -11.03 -9.60 2.02
CA GLU A 226 -9.74 -9.42 1.35
C GLU A 226 -9.83 -8.33 0.27
N GLY A 227 -8.84 -7.46 0.20
CA GLY A 227 -8.70 -6.56 -0.94
C GLY A 227 -8.00 -7.22 -2.12
N VAL A 228 -8.36 -6.79 -3.33
CA VAL A 228 -7.76 -7.21 -4.60
C VAL A 228 -6.82 -6.12 -5.11
N GLY A 229 -5.60 -6.48 -5.46
CA GLY A 229 -4.61 -5.51 -5.93
C GLY A 229 -3.94 -4.73 -4.79
N ASP A 230 -3.27 -3.66 -5.20
CA ASP A 230 -2.63 -2.63 -4.38
C ASP A 230 -3.57 -1.44 -4.06
N ASP A 231 -4.76 -1.41 -4.66
CA ASP A 231 -5.67 -0.25 -4.67
C ASP A 231 -7.02 -0.52 -3.99
N ALA A 232 -7.17 -1.66 -3.32
CA ALA A 232 -8.37 -1.97 -2.55
C ALA A 232 -8.47 -1.10 -1.29
N THR A 233 -9.55 -0.34 -1.18
CA THR A 233 -9.73 0.68 -0.14
C THR A 233 -11.17 0.71 0.36
N ILE A 234 -11.38 0.80 1.67
CA ILE A 234 -12.63 1.29 2.25
C ILE A 234 -12.43 2.70 2.78
N ARG A 235 -13.38 3.58 2.49
CA ARG A 235 -13.24 5.00 2.82
C ARG A 235 -14.50 5.57 3.45
N GLY A 236 -14.32 6.32 4.54
CA GLY A 236 -15.40 6.98 5.26
C GLY A 236 -16.08 6.13 6.33
N PHE A 237 -15.71 4.86 6.47
CA PHE A 237 -16.20 3.90 7.47
C PHE A 237 -15.09 2.91 7.87
N GLY A 238 -15.26 2.27 9.03
CA GLY A 238 -14.42 1.21 9.57
C GLY A 238 -15.19 -0.10 9.71
N ILE A 239 -14.61 -1.06 10.44
CA ILE A 239 -15.13 -2.42 10.59
C ILE A 239 -15.27 -2.79 12.08
N LEU A 240 -16.38 -3.42 12.45
CA LEU A 240 -16.64 -3.92 13.80
C LEU A 240 -16.88 -5.43 13.81
N LEU A 241 -16.13 -6.16 14.65
CA LEU A 241 -16.34 -7.58 14.92
C LEU A 241 -16.95 -7.76 16.31
N ARG A 242 -18.05 -8.51 16.38
CA ARG A 242 -18.69 -8.88 17.64
C ARG A 242 -19.02 -10.37 17.66
N ASN A 243 -18.66 -11.06 18.73
CA ASN A 243 -19.06 -12.43 19.02
C ASN A 243 -18.61 -13.43 17.93
N CYS A 244 -17.56 -13.10 17.19
CA CYS A 244 -17.15 -13.84 16.00
C CYS A 244 -16.01 -14.80 16.30
N LYS A 245 -16.03 -15.95 15.64
CA LYS A 245 -14.89 -16.84 15.53
C LYS A 245 -14.53 -17.07 14.06
N SER A 246 -13.24 -17.18 13.78
CA SER A 246 -12.72 -17.47 12.42
C SER A 246 -13.05 -16.34 11.44
N VAL A 247 -12.46 -15.16 11.68
CA VAL A 247 -12.55 -14.00 10.79
C VAL A 247 -11.15 -13.55 10.39
N GLU A 248 -10.92 -13.43 9.09
CA GLU A 248 -9.69 -12.93 8.50
C GLU A 248 -9.97 -11.61 7.77
N ILE A 249 -9.12 -10.60 7.95
CA ILE A 249 -9.22 -9.33 7.24
C ILE A 249 -7.84 -8.96 6.71
N ARG A 250 -7.71 -8.78 5.39
CA ARG A 250 -6.40 -8.60 4.77
C ARG A 250 -6.37 -7.74 3.52
N ASN A 251 -5.19 -7.19 3.22
CA ASN A 251 -4.85 -6.54 1.96
C ASN A 251 -5.80 -5.40 1.56
N LEU A 252 -6.18 -4.51 2.50
CA LEU A 252 -6.98 -3.33 2.18
C LEU A 252 -6.51 -2.08 2.94
N ALA A 253 -6.84 -0.90 2.43
CA ALA A 253 -6.65 0.37 3.12
C ALA A 253 -7.94 0.79 3.82
N ILE A 254 -7.80 1.36 5.02
CA ILE A 254 -8.90 1.99 5.74
C ILE A 254 -8.58 3.48 5.87
N MET A 255 -9.36 4.31 5.17
CA MET A 255 -9.18 5.76 5.15
C MET A 255 -10.39 6.48 5.73
N LEU A 256 -10.17 7.49 6.55
CA LEU A 256 -11.21 8.37 7.10
C LEU A 256 -12.33 7.58 7.79
N CYS A 257 -11.97 6.54 8.55
CA CYS A 257 -12.92 5.74 9.33
C CYS A 257 -13.74 6.63 10.29
N MET A 258 -14.90 6.13 10.69
CA MET A 258 -15.86 6.91 11.48
C MET A 258 -15.38 7.17 12.90
N ASP A 259 -15.24 6.11 13.70
CA ASP A 259 -14.69 6.14 15.06
C ASP A 259 -13.38 5.33 15.07
N ASP A 260 -13.47 4.03 15.39
CA ASP A 260 -12.37 3.09 15.19
C ASP A 260 -12.30 2.65 13.71
N CYS A 261 -11.09 2.46 13.18
CA CYS A 261 -10.88 1.93 11.83
C CYS A 261 -11.17 0.43 11.77
N LEU A 262 -10.69 -0.34 12.76
CA LEU A 262 -11.08 -1.72 12.97
C LEU A 262 -11.18 -2.02 14.46
N SER A 263 -12.36 -2.46 14.91
CA SER A 263 -12.65 -2.73 16.32
C SER A 263 -13.11 -4.16 16.51
N LEU A 264 -12.42 -4.93 17.36
CA LEU A 264 -12.84 -6.24 17.83
C LEU A 264 -13.45 -6.09 19.22
N ASP A 265 -14.75 -5.78 19.28
CA ASP A 265 -15.52 -5.54 20.50
C ASP A 265 -16.88 -6.26 20.38
N THR A 266 -17.06 -7.51 20.77
CA THR A 266 -16.63 -8.19 22.01
C THR A 266 -16.57 -9.70 21.77
N ASP A 267 -15.97 -10.50 22.66
CA ASP A 267 -16.06 -11.97 22.68
C ASP A 267 -15.74 -12.65 21.33
N ASN A 268 -14.72 -12.12 20.65
CA ASN A 268 -14.22 -12.69 19.41
C ASN A 268 -13.12 -13.73 19.69
N SER A 269 -12.95 -14.71 18.80
CA SER A 269 -11.80 -15.63 18.84
C SER A 269 -11.23 -16.04 17.49
N ASN A 270 -9.92 -16.33 17.46
CA ASN A 270 -9.25 -16.81 16.26
C ASN A 270 -9.48 -15.87 15.06
N CYS A 271 -9.20 -14.58 15.25
CA CYS A 271 -9.26 -13.59 14.18
C CYS A 271 -7.85 -13.11 13.80
N TRP A 272 -7.65 -12.92 12.50
CA TRP A 272 -6.36 -12.54 11.92
C TRP A 272 -6.51 -11.30 11.04
N ILE A 273 -5.85 -10.22 11.44
CA ILE A 273 -5.89 -8.93 10.73
C ILE A 273 -4.48 -8.62 10.25
N HIS A 274 -4.27 -8.60 8.94
CA HIS A 274 -2.92 -8.50 8.40
C HIS A 274 -2.82 -7.79 7.05
N ASN A 275 -1.67 -7.20 6.76
CA ASN A 275 -1.44 -6.48 5.49
C ASN A 275 -2.48 -5.38 5.25
N ILE A 276 -2.87 -4.67 6.31
CA ILE A 276 -3.79 -3.53 6.25
C ILE A 276 -3.00 -2.23 6.32
N ASP A 277 -3.36 -1.27 5.48
CA ASP A 277 -2.93 0.13 5.63
C ASP A 277 -3.97 0.90 6.46
N PHE A 278 -3.58 1.35 7.64
CA PHE A 278 -4.38 2.20 8.51
C PHE A 278 -3.96 3.65 8.35
N PHE A 279 -4.82 4.46 7.74
CA PHE A 279 -4.64 5.90 7.62
C PHE A 279 -5.46 6.65 8.69
N TYR A 280 -5.41 7.99 8.66
CA TYR A 280 -6.20 8.82 9.58
C TYR A 280 -7.69 8.47 9.57
N GLY A 281 -8.27 8.40 10.78
CA GLY A 281 -9.71 8.44 10.98
C GLY A 281 -10.27 9.85 10.86
N LYS A 282 -11.60 9.98 10.86
CA LYS A 282 -12.27 11.27 10.99
C LYS A 282 -11.90 11.90 12.34
N THR A 283 -11.78 13.23 12.35
CA THR A 283 -11.52 13.95 13.61
C THR A 283 -12.68 13.72 14.57
N GLY A 284 -12.37 13.12 15.72
CA GLY A 284 -13.34 12.85 16.78
C GLY A 284 -13.61 14.08 17.65
N SER A 285 -14.41 13.88 18.69
CA SER A 285 -14.84 14.96 19.60
C SER A 285 -13.86 15.22 20.74
N ALA A 286 -12.99 14.26 21.06
CA ALA A 286 -11.97 14.41 22.09
C ALA A 286 -10.71 15.08 21.54
N ALA A 287 -9.98 15.80 22.41
CA ALA A 287 -8.77 16.53 22.02
C ALA A 287 -7.65 15.63 21.48
N ASP A 288 -7.61 14.36 21.90
CA ASP A 288 -6.65 13.35 21.43
C ASP A 288 -7.15 12.55 20.21
N GLN A 289 -8.28 12.93 19.61
CA GLN A 289 -8.87 12.28 18.42
C GLN A 289 -8.68 13.10 17.13
N ALA A 290 -7.69 13.98 17.09
CA ALA A 290 -7.42 14.81 15.90
C ALA A 290 -7.10 13.99 14.63
N LYS A 291 -6.46 12.83 14.84
CA LYS A 291 -6.04 11.82 13.84
C LYS A 291 -7.01 10.62 13.71
N GLY A 292 -8.17 10.65 14.40
CA GLY A 292 -9.08 9.49 14.58
C GLY A 292 -9.11 8.96 16.01
N ASP A 293 -10.01 8.02 16.33
CA ASP A 293 -9.92 7.24 17.58
C ASP A 293 -8.93 6.07 17.44
N GLY A 294 -9.34 4.82 17.57
CA GLY A 294 -8.46 3.65 17.48
C GLY A 294 -8.24 3.20 16.04
N SER A 295 -7.00 2.92 15.65
CA SER A 295 -6.72 2.28 14.36
C SER A 295 -7.14 0.80 14.38
N LEU A 296 -6.69 0.04 15.37
CA LEU A 296 -6.95 -1.39 15.51
C LEU A 296 -7.15 -1.76 16.98
N ASP A 297 -8.39 -1.72 17.45
CA ASP A 297 -8.71 -1.96 18.85
C ASP A 297 -9.17 -3.41 19.09
N CYS A 298 -8.71 -4.03 20.18
CA CYS A 298 -9.05 -5.40 20.56
C CYS A 298 -9.56 -5.43 22.00
N LYS A 299 -10.87 -5.55 22.17
CA LYS A 299 -11.58 -5.23 23.42
C LYS A 299 -12.43 -6.41 23.90
N THR A 300 -12.89 -6.26 25.15
CA THR A 300 -14.01 -6.96 25.75
C THR A 300 -13.94 -8.47 25.52
N ASN A 301 -12.99 -9.13 26.19
CA ASN A 301 -12.87 -10.60 26.22
C ASN A 301 -12.62 -11.29 24.86
N SER A 302 -12.17 -10.53 23.86
CA SER A 302 -11.59 -11.09 22.64
C SER A 302 -10.27 -11.82 22.93
N LYS A 303 -10.04 -12.97 22.29
CA LYS A 303 -8.90 -13.88 22.57
C LYS A 303 -8.38 -14.56 21.30
N TYR A 304 -7.16 -15.07 21.32
CA TYR A 304 -6.55 -15.74 20.16
C TYR A 304 -6.55 -14.85 18.92
N MET A 305 -5.91 -13.70 19.02
CA MET A 305 -5.82 -12.73 17.92
C MET A 305 -4.40 -12.57 17.40
N THR A 306 -4.29 -12.37 16.09
CA THR A 306 -3.04 -12.03 15.43
C THR A 306 -3.22 -10.78 14.59
N PHE A 307 -2.36 -9.80 14.84
CA PHE A 307 -2.30 -8.54 14.12
C PHE A 307 -0.91 -8.40 13.53
N SER A 308 -0.77 -8.64 12.22
CA SER A 308 0.55 -8.83 11.61
C SER A 308 0.75 -8.11 10.29
N TYR A 309 1.95 -7.62 10.01
CA TYR A 309 2.25 -6.95 8.73
C TYR A 309 1.29 -5.79 8.40
N ASN A 310 0.75 -5.10 9.40
CA ASN A 310 -0.07 -3.91 9.17
C ASN A 310 0.80 -2.66 9.20
N HIS A 311 0.47 -1.67 8.38
CA HIS A 311 1.13 -0.37 8.34
C HIS A 311 0.20 0.69 8.92
N PHE A 312 0.67 1.36 9.96
CA PHE A 312 -0.04 2.44 10.63
C PHE A 312 0.61 3.76 10.25
N TRP A 313 -0.07 4.50 9.37
CA TRP A 313 0.40 5.77 8.83
C TRP A 313 0.01 6.91 9.79
N ASP A 314 0.99 7.42 10.52
CA ASP A 314 0.85 8.54 11.46
C ASP A 314 -0.34 8.38 12.42
N SER A 315 -0.54 7.19 12.99
CA SER A 315 -1.69 6.93 13.87
C SER A 315 -1.58 7.67 15.20
N GLY A 316 -2.64 8.38 15.61
CA GLY A 316 -2.69 9.02 16.93
C GLY A 316 -2.83 8.02 18.09
N LYS A 317 -3.65 6.98 17.89
CA LYS A 317 -3.94 5.93 18.86
C LYS A 317 -4.04 4.61 18.11
N MET A 318 -2.95 3.85 18.10
CA MET A 318 -2.88 2.64 17.29
C MET A 318 -3.81 1.54 17.82
N SER A 319 -3.58 1.03 19.04
CA SER A 319 -4.38 -0.08 19.58
C SER A 319 -4.59 -0.02 21.09
N LEU A 320 -5.85 0.03 21.49
CA LEU A 320 -6.29 -0.34 22.83
C LEU A 320 -6.56 -1.85 22.90
N CYS A 321 -5.83 -2.54 23.76
CA CYS A 321 -5.91 -3.98 23.93
C CYS A 321 -6.41 -4.35 25.33
N GLY A 322 -7.64 -4.85 25.42
CA GLY A 322 -8.36 -5.16 26.65
C GLY A 322 -9.13 -3.98 27.23
N MET A 323 -10.13 -4.25 28.06
CA MET A 323 -10.95 -3.26 28.74
C MET A 323 -10.99 -3.50 30.26
N LYS A 324 -12.02 -4.19 30.76
CA LYS A 324 -12.27 -4.44 32.19
C LYS A 324 -12.94 -5.78 32.49
N SER A 325 -13.57 -6.41 31.51
CA SER A 325 -14.44 -7.58 31.67
C SER A 325 -13.81 -8.88 31.17
N GLU A 326 -12.55 -8.83 30.74
CA GLU A 326 -11.80 -10.00 30.31
C GLU A 326 -11.76 -11.06 31.42
N SER A 327 -12.14 -12.28 31.07
CA SER A 327 -12.17 -13.42 31.97
C SER A 327 -11.24 -14.52 31.46
N GLY A 328 -10.24 -14.90 32.24
CA GLY A 328 -9.27 -15.92 31.85
C GLY A 328 -8.14 -15.40 30.95
N GLU A 329 -7.34 -16.32 30.41
CA GLU A 329 -6.20 -15.97 29.56
C GLU A 329 -6.66 -15.59 28.15
N ASN A 330 -6.39 -14.34 27.76
CA ASN A 330 -6.74 -13.78 26.45
C ASN A 330 -5.44 -13.45 25.71
N PHE A 331 -5.01 -14.36 24.84
CA PHE A 331 -3.72 -14.32 24.15
C PHE A 331 -3.80 -13.57 22.82
N ILE A 332 -2.96 -12.55 22.66
CA ILE A 332 -2.93 -11.65 21.50
C ILE A 332 -1.48 -11.54 20.99
N SER A 333 -1.31 -11.43 19.67
CA SER A 333 0.00 -11.25 19.03
C SER A 333 0.01 -10.07 18.08
N TYR A 334 1.05 -9.24 18.17
CA TYR A 334 1.37 -8.15 17.25
C TYR A 334 2.75 -8.40 16.66
N HIS A 335 2.88 -8.59 15.35
CA HIS A 335 4.21 -8.76 14.73
C HIS A 335 4.38 -8.22 13.34
N HIS A 336 5.61 -7.83 13.00
CA HIS A 336 5.96 -7.32 11.68
C HIS A 336 5.11 -6.11 11.25
N ASN A 337 4.49 -5.42 12.20
CA ASN A 337 3.76 -4.19 11.91
C ASN A 337 4.73 -3.02 11.78
N TRP A 338 4.37 -2.06 10.94
CA TRP A 338 5.06 -0.78 10.81
C TRP A 338 4.26 0.31 11.52
N PHE A 339 4.80 0.83 12.61
CA PHE A 339 4.28 2.01 13.29
C PHE A 339 5.04 3.23 12.76
N ASP A 340 4.52 3.81 11.69
CA ASP A 340 5.20 4.83 10.89
C ASP A 340 4.77 6.22 11.35
N HIS A 341 5.67 6.91 12.03
CA HIS A 341 5.48 8.23 12.64
C HIS A 341 4.27 8.32 13.57
N SER A 342 3.87 7.20 14.17
CA SER A 342 2.68 7.12 15.01
C SER A 342 2.92 7.63 16.45
N ASP A 343 1.86 8.12 17.08
CA ASP A 343 1.95 8.78 18.39
C ASP A 343 2.07 7.77 19.55
N SER A 344 1.08 6.89 19.70
CA SER A 344 0.85 6.16 20.96
C SER A 344 0.04 4.86 20.83
N ARG A 345 0.08 4.05 21.91
CA ARG A 345 -0.69 2.80 22.08
C ARG A 345 -0.25 1.70 21.11
N HIS A 346 1.00 1.26 21.20
CA HIS A 346 1.59 0.28 20.26
C HIS A 346 1.96 -1.08 20.88
N PRO A 347 1.01 -1.89 21.39
CA PRO A 347 -0.33 -1.56 21.87
C PRO A 347 -0.31 -0.92 23.28
N ARG A 348 -1.43 -0.32 23.71
CA ARG A 348 -1.72 -0.12 25.14
C ARG A 348 -2.55 -1.29 25.66
N VAL A 349 -1.93 -2.13 26.46
CA VAL A 349 -2.52 -3.36 27.01
C VAL A 349 -3.05 -3.14 28.42
N ARG A 350 -4.30 -3.56 28.65
CA ARG A 350 -5.00 -3.46 29.93
C ARG A 350 -5.02 -4.79 30.66
N THR A 351 -5.89 -5.71 30.28
CA THR A 351 -6.16 -6.94 31.05
C THR A 351 -5.67 -8.21 30.34
N MET A 352 -5.12 -8.08 29.14
CA MET A 352 -4.79 -9.19 28.25
C MET A 352 -3.32 -9.64 28.37
N THR A 353 -3.03 -10.82 27.81
CA THR A 353 -1.67 -11.38 27.68
C THR A 353 -1.23 -11.26 26.24
N VAL A 354 -0.14 -10.55 25.99
CA VAL A 354 0.21 -10.07 24.65
C VAL A 354 1.66 -10.34 24.30
N HIS A 355 1.90 -10.90 23.11
CA HIS A 355 3.21 -10.99 22.49
C HIS A 355 3.37 -9.89 21.44
N VAL A 356 4.40 -9.06 21.58
CA VAL A 356 4.72 -7.95 20.67
C VAL A 356 6.13 -8.18 20.14
N TYR A 357 6.27 -8.67 18.91
CA TYR A 357 7.59 -9.02 18.37
C TYR A 357 7.84 -8.60 16.94
N ASN A 358 9.10 -8.34 16.58
CA ASN A 358 9.54 -7.98 15.23
C ASN A 358 8.73 -6.82 14.60
N ASN A 359 8.19 -5.91 15.39
CA ASN A 359 7.54 -4.71 14.87
C ASN A 359 8.59 -3.60 14.66
N TYR A 360 8.33 -2.75 13.68
CA TYR A 360 9.14 -1.57 13.41
C TYR A 360 8.45 -0.33 13.99
N PHE A 361 9.04 0.23 15.05
CA PHE A 361 8.60 1.46 15.71
C PHE A 361 9.42 2.62 15.14
N ASP A 362 8.84 3.37 14.23
CA ASP A 362 9.54 4.33 13.38
C ASP A 362 9.06 5.75 13.69
N GLY A 363 9.82 6.53 14.48
CA GLY A 363 9.44 7.91 14.80
C GLY A 363 8.27 8.04 15.80
N ILE A 364 8.38 7.38 16.96
CA ILE A 364 7.25 7.33 17.92
C ILE A 364 7.21 8.57 18.83
N ALA A 365 6.24 9.45 18.56
CA ALA A 365 6.16 10.78 19.16
C ALA A 365 5.75 10.81 20.65
N LYS A 366 5.03 9.80 21.17
CA LYS A 366 4.66 9.73 22.60
C LYS A 366 5.24 8.50 23.28
N TYR A 367 4.67 7.31 23.02
CA TYR A 367 5.13 6.06 23.62
C TYR A 367 4.78 4.83 22.77
N GLY A 368 5.60 3.79 22.88
CA GLY A 368 5.40 2.50 22.22
C GLY A 368 4.42 1.61 22.99
N VAL A 369 4.93 0.49 23.52
CA VAL A 369 4.15 -0.49 24.27
C VAL A 369 3.80 0.07 25.65
N GLY A 370 2.53 0.00 26.04
CA GLY A 370 2.08 0.42 27.37
C GLY A 370 1.36 -0.70 28.12
N ALA A 371 1.73 -0.97 29.37
CA ALA A 371 1.06 -1.98 30.21
C ALA A 371 0.33 -1.34 31.39
N THR A 372 -0.96 -1.63 31.51
CA THR A 372 -1.84 -1.20 32.60
C THR A 372 -2.62 -2.41 33.13
N THR A 373 -3.50 -2.20 34.12
CA THR A 373 -4.60 -3.06 34.58
C THR A 373 -4.29 -4.56 34.71
N GLY A 374 -3.08 -4.92 35.15
CA GLY A 374 -2.71 -6.31 35.37
C GLY A 374 -2.33 -7.10 34.11
N SER A 375 -2.17 -6.46 32.95
CA SER A 375 -1.71 -7.09 31.71
C SER A 375 -0.34 -7.75 31.85
N ASN A 376 -0.07 -8.68 30.93
CA ASN A 376 1.24 -9.32 30.78
C ASN A 376 1.70 -9.17 29.33
N VAL A 377 2.84 -8.53 29.11
CA VAL A 377 3.32 -8.24 27.76
C VAL A 377 4.73 -8.77 27.59
N PHE A 378 4.96 -9.59 26.56
CA PHE A 378 6.30 -9.95 26.11
C PHE A 378 6.68 -9.11 24.90
N VAL A 379 7.74 -8.31 25.02
CA VAL A 379 8.22 -7.39 23.99
C VAL A 379 9.56 -7.92 23.46
N GLU A 380 9.54 -8.57 22.31
CA GLU A 380 10.66 -9.37 21.80
C GLU A 380 11.18 -8.86 20.44
N SER A 381 12.49 -8.68 20.29
CA SER A 381 13.13 -8.46 18.99
C SER A 381 12.51 -7.36 18.10
N ASN A 382 11.94 -6.32 18.70
CA ASN A 382 11.42 -5.18 17.96
C ASN A 382 12.54 -4.17 17.66
N TYR A 383 12.35 -3.38 16.60
CA TYR A 383 13.27 -2.30 16.24
C TYR A 383 12.62 -0.95 16.50
N TYR A 384 13.26 -0.12 17.33
CA TYR A 384 12.83 1.24 17.63
C TYR A 384 13.80 2.23 16.99
N ARG A 385 13.32 3.05 16.05
CA ARG A 385 14.01 4.25 15.55
C ARG A 385 13.30 5.47 16.13
N ASN A 386 14.05 6.37 16.76
CA ASN A 386 13.54 7.66 17.24
C ASN A 386 12.25 7.58 18.08
N ALA A 387 12.18 6.62 19.02
CA ALA A 387 11.05 6.48 19.92
C ALA A 387 11.27 7.21 21.25
N ASN A 388 10.35 8.08 21.66
CA ASN A 388 10.46 8.83 22.93
C ASN A 388 10.43 7.92 24.17
N LYS A 389 9.49 6.98 24.22
CA LYS A 389 9.33 6.05 25.34
C LYS A 389 8.96 4.68 24.78
N PRO A 390 9.94 3.80 24.48
CA PRO A 390 9.69 2.52 23.81
C PRO A 390 8.67 1.64 24.56
N MET A 391 8.73 1.66 25.89
CA MET A 391 7.86 0.90 26.78
C MET A 391 7.47 1.74 28.00
N LEU A 392 6.27 1.51 28.54
CA LEU A 392 5.79 2.11 29.78
C LEU A 392 4.99 1.11 30.61
N ILE A 393 5.23 1.11 31.92
CA ILE A 393 4.30 0.54 32.91
C ILE A 393 3.65 1.69 33.67
N SER A 394 2.32 1.65 33.78
CA SER A 394 1.54 2.72 34.40
C SER A 394 1.96 2.95 35.85
N LEU A 395 2.14 4.22 36.22
CA LEU A 395 2.44 4.68 37.58
C LEU A 395 3.76 4.17 38.18
N GLN A 396 4.76 3.86 37.34
CA GLN A 396 6.14 3.56 37.77
C GLN A 396 7.14 3.89 36.66
N GLY A 397 8.43 3.59 36.88
CA GLY A 397 9.47 3.77 35.86
C GLY A 397 9.52 5.22 35.38
N THR A 398 9.45 5.41 34.07
CA THR A 398 9.51 6.74 33.44
C THR A 398 8.14 7.43 33.34
N ASP A 399 7.05 6.74 33.70
CA ASP A 399 5.71 7.35 33.86
C ASP A 399 5.62 8.19 35.15
N ILE A 400 6.49 7.96 36.13
CA ILE A 400 6.60 8.77 37.35
C ILE A 400 7.98 9.46 37.42
N VAL A 401 8.00 10.79 37.48
CA VAL A 401 9.23 11.57 37.66
C VAL A 401 9.11 12.39 38.94
N ASN A 402 10.08 12.23 39.85
CA ASN A 402 10.10 12.92 41.16
C ASN A 402 8.81 12.74 41.97
N GLY A 403 8.20 11.55 41.91
CA GLY A 403 6.96 11.23 42.63
C GLY A 403 5.69 11.81 42.00
N VAL A 404 5.79 12.47 40.83
CA VAL A 404 4.66 13.03 40.10
C VAL A 404 4.49 12.31 38.77
N LYS A 405 3.24 12.03 38.38
CA LYS A 405 2.93 11.45 37.07
C LYS A 405 3.44 12.36 35.95
N ASN A 406 4.21 11.80 35.03
CA ASN A 406 4.93 12.49 33.98
C ASN A 406 4.37 12.13 32.59
N GLY A 407 3.37 12.90 32.16
CA GLY A 407 2.78 12.81 30.83
C GLY A 407 1.38 12.23 30.81
N THR A 408 0.92 11.87 29.61
CA THR A 408 -0.48 11.58 29.30
C THR A 408 -0.86 10.10 29.34
N PHE A 409 0.01 9.19 29.81
CA PHE A 409 -0.19 7.75 29.65
C PHE A 409 -1.44 7.19 30.36
N SER A 410 -1.33 6.79 31.63
CA SER A 410 -2.46 6.18 32.36
C SER A 410 -2.44 6.49 33.84
N GLY A 411 -3.62 6.51 34.46
CA GLY A 411 -3.80 6.61 35.91
C GLY A 411 -4.18 5.26 36.53
N GLU A 412 -4.15 4.20 35.74
CA GLU A 412 -4.58 2.87 36.13
C GLU A 412 -3.43 2.11 36.78
N SER A 413 -3.74 1.04 37.51
CA SER A 413 -2.72 0.11 38.00
C SER A 413 -1.80 -0.37 36.87
N GLY A 414 -0.55 -0.66 37.17
CA GLY A 414 0.41 -1.19 36.20
C GLY A 414 0.08 -2.62 35.78
N GLY A 415 0.37 -2.95 34.53
CA GLY A 415 0.60 -4.33 34.09
C GLY A 415 2.10 -4.62 34.08
N MET A 416 2.53 -5.79 33.61
CA MET A 416 3.94 -6.18 33.62
C MET A 416 4.48 -6.41 32.21
N ILE A 417 5.67 -5.87 31.94
CA ILE A 417 6.38 -6.02 30.66
C ILE A 417 7.67 -6.81 30.88
N LYS A 418 7.84 -7.91 30.15
CA LYS A 418 9.13 -8.58 29.91
C LYS A 418 9.67 -8.15 28.56
N ALA A 419 10.94 -7.78 28.48
CA ALA A 419 11.59 -7.36 27.24
C ALA A 419 12.82 -8.23 26.94
N PHE A 420 13.03 -8.60 25.67
CA PHE A 420 14.21 -9.34 25.21
C PHE A 420 14.57 -8.96 23.77
N GLY A 421 15.86 -8.85 23.44
CA GLY A 421 16.33 -8.74 22.05
C GLY A 421 15.98 -7.46 21.27
N ASN A 422 15.31 -6.46 21.88
CA ASN A 422 14.92 -5.23 21.18
C ASN A 422 16.12 -4.32 20.86
N VAL A 423 16.04 -3.60 19.73
CA VAL A 423 17.03 -2.60 19.30
C VAL A 423 16.47 -1.19 19.46
N TYR A 424 17.27 -0.27 20.02
CA TYR A 424 16.92 1.15 20.17
C TYR A 424 17.91 2.00 19.37
N ALA A 425 17.65 2.18 18.08
CA ALA A 425 18.41 3.01 17.16
C ALA A 425 17.94 4.46 17.18
N GLU A 426 18.83 5.39 16.81
CA GLU A 426 18.52 6.82 16.65
C GLU A 426 17.67 7.38 17.81
N LYS A 427 18.09 7.10 19.05
CA LYS A 427 17.33 7.49 20.25
C LYS A 427 16.97 8.97 20.18
N SER A 428 15.68 9.28 20.30
CA SER A 428 15.20 10.65 20.26
C SER A 428 15.77 11.49 21.40
N SER A 429 15.67 12.81 21.29
CA SER A 429 16.06 13.74 22.36
C SER A 429 15.29 13.53 23.67
N ASN A 430 14.11 12.93 23.60
CA ASN A 430 13.25 12.60 24.73
C ASN A 430 13.27 11.11 25.09
N PHE A 431 14.20 10.32 24.55
CA PHE A 431 14.31 8.89 24.82
C PHE A 431 14.42 8.60 26.32
N LYS A 432 13.50 7.80 26.85
CA LYS A 432 13.52 7.31 28.25
C LYS A 432 13.12 5.84 28.32
N LEU A 433 13.94 5.07 29.02
CA LEU A 433 13.68 3.68 29.38
C LEU A 433 14.43 3.37 30.68
N VAL A 434 13.70 2.88 31.69
CA VAL A 434 14.28 2.37 32.95
C VAL A 434 14.02 0.87 33.04
N THR A 435 15.06 0.06 33.14
CA THR A 435 14.92 -1.40 33.30
C THR A 435 15.01 -1.82 34.76
N HIS A 436 14.58 -3.06 35.04
CA HIS A 436 14.70 -3.67 36.37
C HIS A 436 16.15 -3.67 36.91
N LYS A 437 17.16 -3.64 36.03
CA LYS A 437 18.59 -3.60 36.38
C LYS A 437 19.02 -2.24 36.92
N GLN A 438 18.38 -1.17 36.44
CA GLN A 438 18.62 0.20 36.90
C GLN A 438 17.82 0.52 38.17
N SER A 439 16.64 -0.09 38.31
CA SER A 439 15.76 0.10 39.47
C SER A 439 14.93 -1.16 39.68
N ALA A 440 15.14 -1.85 40.80
CA ALA A 440 14.48 -3.13 41.08
C ALA A 440 12.98 -3.00 41.41
N THR A 441 12.51 -1.79 41.74
CA THR A 441 11.13 -1.54 42.20
C THR A 441 10.35 -0.59 41.30
N SER A 442 11.01 0.26 40.53
CA SER A 442 10.36 1.25 39.64
C SER A 442 11.01 1.24 38.27
N PHE A 443 10.44 0.49 37.33
CA PHE A 443 10.98 0.25 35.99
C PHE A 443 9.86 0.21 34.94
N ASP A 444 10.21 0.42 33.68
CA ASP A 444 9.33 0.31 32.51
C ASP A 444 9.26 -1.12 31.95
N CYS A 445 10.30 -1.93 32.15
CA CYS A 445 10.30 -3.33 31.80
C CYS A 445 11.28 -4.17 32.63
N TYR A 446 10.99 -5.46 32.72
CA TYR A 446 11.98 -6.48 33.09
C TYR A 446 12.75 -6.88 31.83
N GLU A 447 13.97 -6.36 31.66
CA GLU A 447 14.87 -6.72 30.56
C GLU A 447 15.58 -8.05 30.82
N ALA A 448 15.09 -9.12 30.21
CA ALA A 448 15.64 -10.47 30.33
C ALA A 448 17.02 -10.60 29.64
N GLU A 449 17.89 -11.41 30.20
CA GLU A 449 19.21 -11.77 29.64
C GLU A 449 19.09 -12.82 28.53
N THR A 450 18.10 -13.70 28.63
CA THR A 450 17.80 -14.73 27.62
C THR A 450 16.31 -14.77 27.32
N ARG A 451 15.95 -15.21 26.11
CA ARG A 451 14.55 -15.35 25.67
C ARG A 451 13.71 -16.14 26.68
N ASP A 452 14.25 -17.26 27.15
CA ASP A 452 13.56 -18.24 28.02
C ASP A 452 13.70 -17.92 29.51
N GLU A 453 14.26 -16.77 29.89
CA GLU A 453 14.37 -16.39 31.29
C GLU A 453 12.99 -16.26 31.95
N VAL A 454 12.80 -16.96 33.07
CA VAL A 454 11.60 -16.84 33.90
C VAL A 454 11.73 -15.62 34.79
N VAL A 455 10.82 -14.66 34.67
CA VAL A 455 10.74 -13.49 35.55
C VAL A 455 10.38 -13.95 36.96
N PRO A 456 11.20 -13.67 37.98
CA PRO A 456 10.91 -14.06 39.35
C PRO A 456 9.63 -13.39 39.88
N ALA A 457 8.80 -14.15 40.60
CA ALA A 457 7.54 -13.66 41.17
C ALA A 457 7.70 -12.51 42.19
N SER A 458 8.93 -12.25 42.66
CA SER A 458 9.25 -11.11 43.52
C SER A 458 9.24 -9.76 42.78
N TYR A 459 9.35 -9.76 41.45
CA TYR A 459 9.19 -8.55 40.65
C TYR A 459 7.70 -8.30 40.43
N VAL A 460 7.20 -7.24 41.09
CA VAL A 460 5.82 -6.79 41.00
C VAL A 460 5.76 -5.31 40.71
N THR A 461 4.70 -4.87 40.04
CA THR A 461 4.46 -3.45 39.78
C THR A 461 4.11 -2.69 41.07
N LEU A 462 4.53 -1.42 41.17
CA LEU A 462 4.26 -0.57 42.33
C LEU A 462 2.76 -0.34 42.55
N SER A 463 2.06 -0.01 41.46
CA SER A 463 0.61 0.16 41.48
C SER A 463 -0.05 -1.11 40.94
N GLY A 464 -0.81 -1.81 41.79
CA GLY A 464 -1.51 -3.04 41.44
C GLY A 464 -0.83 -4.34 41.88
N GLY A 465 0.48 -4.34 42.14
CA GLY A 465 1.19 -5.54 42.60
C GLY A 465 1.21 -6.68 41.57
N THR A 466 1.17 -6.34 40.28
CA THR A 466 1.10 -7.32 39.19
C THR A 466 2.45 -7.99 38.99
N SER A 467 2.48 -9.33 39.01
CA SER A 467 3.62 -10.14 38.63
C SER A 467 3.52 -10.59 37.17
N TYR A 468 4.66 -10.97 36.58
CA TYR A 468 4.68 -11.53 35.23
C TYR A 468 4.25 -13.01 35.25
N ASN A 469 3.32 -13.40 34.38
CA ASN A 469 2.77 -14.76 34.34
C ASN A 469 3.64 -15.77 33.58
N ASN A 470 4.74 -15.33 32.95
CA ASN A 470 5.70 -16.17 32.21
C ASN A 470 5.07 -17.03 31.09
N PHE A 471 3.97 -16.56 30.50
CA PHE A 471 3.25 -17.28 29.43
C PHE A 471 4.14 -17.62 28.23
N ASP A 472 5.11 -16.77 27.94
CA ASP A 472 6.02 -16.84 26.79
C ASP A 472 7.05 -17.98 26.92
N THR A 473 7.29 -18.47 28.15
CA THR A 473 8.17 -19.62 28.43
C THR A 473 7.42 -20.94 28.55
N ASP A 474 6.09 -20.89 28.60
CA ASP A 474 5.21 -22.06 28.67
C ASP A 474 4.78 -22.47 27.26
N LYS A 475 5.39 -23.55 26.74
CA LYS A 475 5.08 -24.09 25.40
C LYS A 475 3.62 -24.52 25.22
N SER A 476 2.89 -24.76 26.32
CA SER A 476 1.45 -25.08 26.24
C SER A 476 0.57 -23.84 26.03
N LYS A 477 1.14 -22.64 26.20
CA LYS A 477 0.47 -21.34 26.08
C LYS A 477 1.03 -20.47 24.95
N MET A 478 2.04 -20.96 24.23
CA MET A 478 2.73 -20.17 23.21
C MET A 478 2.72 -20.90 21.86
N TYR A 479 2.43 -20.17 20.78
CA TYR A 479 2.50 -20.68 19.42
C TYR A 479 3.95 -20.88 18.98
N THR A 480 4.15 -21.65 17.90
CA THR A 480 5.46 -21.83 17.27
C THR A 480 5.74 -20.66 16.33
N TYR A 481 6.93 -20.07 16.43
CA TYR A 481 7.41 -18.99 15.57
C TYR A 481 8.94 -18.94 15.62
N THR A 482 9.54 -18.16 14.72
CA THR A 482 10.97 -17.80 14.77
C THR A 482 11.05 -16.29 14.71
N ALA A 483 11.63 -15.66 15.73
CA ALA A 483 11.90 -14.23 15.67
C ALA A 483 13.13 -13.97 14.78
N ASP A 484 12.97 -13.14 13.75
CA ASP A 484 14.09 -12.49 13.07
C ASP A 484 14.95 -11.66 14.01
N ALA A 485 16.17 -11.36 13.58
CA ALA A 485 17.01 -10.41 14.28
C ALA A 485 16.36 -9.02 14.22
N ALA A 486 16.25 -8.34 15.36
CA ALA A 486 15.65 -7.02 15.44
C ALA A 486 16.26 -6.02 14.43
N THR A 487 17.55 -6.11 14.12
CA THR A 487 18.23 -5.25 13.13
C THR A 487 17.74 -5.44 11.70
N ASP A 488 17.17 -6.59 11.38
CA ASP A 488 16.69 -6.92 10.03
C ASP A 488 15.22 -6.47 9.84
N VAL A 489 14.50 -6.25 10.94
CA VAL A 489 13.08 -5.88 10.96
C VAL A 489 12.75 -4.70 10.05
N PRO A 490 13.50 -3.57 10.04
CA PRO A 490 13.18 -2.47 9.12
C PRO A 490 13.16 -2.91 7.66
N GLY A 491 14.15 -3.69 7.21
CA GLY A 491 14.22 -4.15 5.82
C GLY A 491 13.19 -5.24 5.48
N ILE A 492 12.74 -6.01 6.46
CA ILE A 492 11.65 -6.98 6.29
C ILE A 492 10.32 -6.24 6.16
N VAL A 493 10.06 -5.30 7.07
CA VAL A 493 8.78 -4.59 7.19
C VAL A 493 8.58 -3.57 6.06
N THR A 494 9.63 -2.92 5.56
CA THR A 494 9.56 -1.97 4.43
C THR A 494 9.91 -2.60 3.07
N GLY A 495 10.21 -3.91 3.05
CA GLY A 495 10.52 -4.63 1.82
C GLY A 495 9.26 -5.03 1.05
N GLN A 496 9.44 -5.53 -0.17
CA GLN A 496 8.37 -5.94 -1.10
C GLN A 496 7.23 -6.80 -0.50
N TYR A 497 7.54 -7.61 0.52
CA TYR A 497 6.59 -8.53 1.18
C TYR A 497 6.28 -8.08 2.62
N GLY A 498 6.48 -6.80 2.90
CA GLY A 498 6.43 -6.21 4.22
C GLY A 498 5.03 -5.81 4.67
N ALA A 499 4.98 -4.79 5.53
CA ALA A 499 3.73 -4.30 6.08
C ALA A 499 2.92 -3.48 5.06
N GLY A 500 1.61 -3.44 5.31
CA GLY A 500 0.65 -2.77 4.43
C GLY A 500 0.13 -3.69 3.33
N ARG A 501 -0.64 -3.09 2.42
CA ARG A 501 -1.22 -3.77 1.25
C ARG A 501 -0.15 -4.24 0.26
N MET A 502 -0.64 -4.97 -0.73
CA MET A 502 0.06 -5.23 -1.97
C MET A 502 0.78 -3.96 -2.48
N GLN A 503 2.06 -4.11 -2.79
CA GLN A 503 3.04 -3.15 -3.29
C GLN A 503 3.20 -1.91 -2.41
N HIS A 504 2.92 -2.03 -1.10
CA HIS A 504 2.77 -0.90 -0.15
C HIS A 504 1.59 0.02 -0.49
N GLY A 505 0.67 -0.48 -1.30
CA GLY A 505 -0.51 0.22 -1.76
C GLY A 505 -0.23 1.19 -2.89
N ASP A 506 -1.31 1.74 -3.45
CA ASP A 506 -1.28 2.79 -4.47
C ASP A 506 -1.18 4.22 -3.90
N PHE A 507 -1.20 4.36 -2.57
CA PHE A 507 -1.03 5.63 -1.87
C PHE A 507 0.39 5.74 -1.33
N GLU A 508 1.17 6.66 -1.89
CA GLU A 508 2.56 6.88 -1.52
C GLU A 508 2.72 8.15 -0.69
N TRP A 509 3.47 8.06 0.40
CA TRP A 509 3.81 9.20 1.25
C TRP A 509 5.20 9.05 1.84
N THR A 510 5.95 10.15 1.91
CA THR A 510 7.27 10.19 2.55
C THR A 510 7.24 11.19 3.70
N PHE A 511 7.47 10.69 4.91
CA PHE A 511 7.61 11.54 6.09
C PHE A 511 8.93 12.31 6.06
N ASN A 512 8.89 13.53 6.61
CA ASN A 512 10.08 14.31 6.87
C ASN A 512 10.52 14.03 8.31
N ASN A 513 11.44 13.08 8.48
CA ASN A 513 11.94 12.68 9.81
C ASN A 513 12.56 13.84 10.61
N ALA A 514 12.94 14.98 10.02
CA ALA A 514 13.40 16.12 10.82
C ALA A 514 12.25 16.85 11.54
N VAL A 515 11.01 16.65 11.10
CA VAL A 515 9.80 17.33 11.59
C VAL A 515 8.84 16.33 12.22
N ASP A 516 8.48 15.28 11.47
CA ASP A 516 7.39 14.37 11.82
C ASP A 516 7.75 13.44 13.00
N ASP A 517 9.01 13.06 13.13
CA ASP A 517 9.56 12.19 14.19
C ASP A 517 9.20 12.61 15.63
N THR A 518 9.01 13.91 15.85
CA THR A 518 8.72 14.47 17.18
C THR A 518 7.31 15.05 17.28
N SER A 519 6.59 15.10 16.16
CA SER A 519 5.26 15.69 16.07
C SER A 519 4.20 14.69 16.46
N SER A 520 3.28 15.10 17.33
CA SER A 520 2.01 14.40 17.53
C SER A 520 0.81 15.18 17.00
N ASP A 521 1.09 16.27 16.28
CA ASP A 521 0.06 17.06 15.61
C ASP A 521 -0.33 16.39 14.30
N VAL A 522 -1.51 16.75 13.78
CA VAL A 522 -1.95 16.28 12.47
C VAL A 522 -1.00 16.83 11.40
N ASN A 523 -0.39 15.95 10.60
CA ASN A 523 0.29 16.35 9.38
C ASN A 523 -0.78 16.78 8.36
N THR A 524 -0.91 18.09 8.17
CA THR A 524 -1.99 18.68 7.37
C THR A 524 -1.89 18.33 5.89
N ALA A 525 -0.67 18.14 5.37
CA ALA A 525 -0.43 17.76 3.99
C ALA A 525 -0.81 16.29 3.76
N LEU A 526 -0.40 15.38 4.66
CA LEU A 526 -0.84 13.98 4.63
C LEU A 526 -2.36 13.86 4.71
N LYS A 527 -2.99 14.59 5.64
CA LYS A 527 -4.46 14.60 5.78
C LYS A 527 -5.15 15.08 4.51
N ALA A 528 -4.62 16.10 3.85
CA ALA A 528 -5.16 16.58 2.58
C ALA A 528 -5.00 15.54 1.47
N ALA A 529 -3.86 14.85 1.39
CA ALA A 529 -3.63 13.77 0.43
C ALA A 529 -4.61 12.61 0.64
N ILE A 530 -4.78 12.12 1.88
CA ILE A 530 -5.77 11.07 2.22
C ILE A 530 -7.20 11.52 1.90
N THR A 531 -7.52 12.79 2.19
CA THR A 531 -8.85 13.35 1.90
C THR A 531 -9.12 13.43 0.41
N ASN A 532 -8.10 13.72 -0.41
CA ASN A 532 -8.24 13.88 -1.85
C ASN A 532 -7.88 12.61 -2.63
N TYR A 533 -7.60 11.49 -1.95
CA TYR A 533 -7.31 10.22 -2.59
C TYR A 533 -8.45 9.82 -3.54
N THR A 534 -8.07 9.42 -4.75
CA THR A 534 -8.96 8.87 -5.77
C THR A 534 -8.30 7.65 -6.37
N THR A 535 -9.04 6.56 -6.49
CA THR A 535 -8.56 5.37 -7.18
C THR A 535 -8.30 5.66 -8.66
N SER A 536 -7.26 5.04 -9.22
CA SER A 536 -6.97 5.02 -10.65
C SER A 536 -7.78 3.96 -11.41
N LEU A 537 -8.49 3.09 -10.69
CA LEU A 537 -9.38 2.09 -11.27
C LEU A 537 -10.53 2.78 -12.02
N VAL A 538 -10.62 2.54 -13.32
CA VAL A 538 -11.73 3.01 -14.17
C VAL A 538 -12.92 2.06 -14.08
N GLY A 539 -12.67 0.76 -14.05
CA GLY A 539 -13.71 -0.25 -13.92
C GLY A 539 -13.21 -1.68 -14.14
N ILE A 540 -14.17 -2.60 -14.26
CA ILE A 540 -13.92 -4.00 -14.65
C ILE A 540 -14.13 -4.11 -16.16
N PHE A 541 -13.24 -4.81 -16.86
CA PHE A 541 -13.42 -5.01 -18.30
C PHE A 541 -14.69 -5.81 -18.61
N GLY A 542 -15.48 -5.34 -19.58
CA GLY A 542 -16.77 -5.94 -19.96
C GLY A 542 -17.99 -5.45 -19.18
N ASP A 543 -17.81 -4.54 -18.22
CA ASP A 543 -18.92 -3.93 -17.48
C ASP A 543 -19.57 -2.79 -18.31
N THR A 544 -20.74 -3.04 -18.92
CA THR A 544 -21.43 -2.10 -19.83
C THR A 544 -22.18 -0.96 -19.12
N SER A 545 -21.95 -0.76 -17.83
CA SER A 545 -22.62 0.24 -17.01
C SER A 545 -21.91 1.61 -17.05
N GLY A 546 -22.16 2.33 -18.16
CA GLY A 546 -22.22 3.81 -18.30
C GLY A 546 -21.23 4.70 -17.54
N GLY A 547 -20.30 5.31 -18.28
CA GLY A 547 -19.41 6.35 -17.79
C GLY A 547 -20.13 7.58 -17.21
N GLY A 548 -19.78 7.92 -15.97
CA GLY A 548 -20.02 9.24 -15.40
C GLY A 548 -19.01 10.22 -15.98
N THR A 549 -19.47 11.10 -16.87
CA THR A 549 -18.68 12.23 -17.37
C THR A 549 -18.52 13.27 -16.26
N THR A 550 -17.36 13.26 -15.60
CA THR A 550 -16.81 14.49 -15.02
C THR A 550 -15.65 14.94 -15.92
N PRO A 551 -15.49 16.24 -16.20
CA PRO A 551 -14.44 16.70 -17.09
C PRO A 551 -13.08 16.43 -16.45
N VAL A 552 -12.32 15.49 -17.01
CA VAL A 552 -10.93 15.22 -16.64
C VAL A 552 -10.09 16.46 -17.01
N PRO A 553 -9.46 17.14 -16.04
CA PRO A 553 -8.38 18.08 -16.35
C PRO A 553 -7.22 17.27 -16.96
N PRO A 554 -6.53 17.76 -18.00
CA PRO A 554 -5.48 17.00 -18.65
C PRO A 554 -4.37 16.60 -17.66
N THR A 555 -4.19 15.30 -17.48
CA THR A 555 -3.19 14.68 -16.60
C THR A 555 -1.79 14.77 -17.22
N PRO A 556 -0.76 15.20 -16.47
CA PRO A 556 0.63 15.10 -16.88
C PRO A 556 1.07 13.63 -17.05
N PRO A 557 1.96 13.28 -18.01
CA PRO A 557 2.46 11.92 -18.15
C PRO A 557 3.45 11.58 -17.04
N VAL A 558 3.40 10.32 -16.63
CA VAL A 558 4.27 9.69 -15.63
C VAL A 558 5.59 9.32 -16.29
N ASP A 559 6.69 9.82 -15.69
CA ASP A 559 8.10 9.49 -15.93
C ASP A 559 8.88 10.33 -16.97
N GLY A 560 9.55 11.38 -16.47
CA GLY A 560 10.92 11.75 -16.86
C GLY A 560 11.23 12.43 -18.19
N ASP A 561 10.32 12.52 -19.17
CA ASP A 561 10.63 13.23 -20.43
C ASP A 561 9.54 14.22 -20.84
N TYR A 562 9.60 15.43 -20.24
CA TYR A 562 8.81 16.59 -20.65
C TYR A 562 9.22 17.16 -22.01
N THR A 563 10.05 16.42 -22.76
CA THR A 563 10.43 16.72 -24.13
C THR A 563 9.24 16.62 -25.06
N CYS A 564 9.00 17.68 -25.84
CA CYS A 564 8.08 17.67 -26.96
C CYS A 564 8.75 18.19 -28.23
N TYR A 565 8.65 17.41 -29.30
CA TYR A 565 9.00 17.81 -30.65
C TYR A 565 7.81 17.55 -31.57
N PHE A 566 7.87 18.09 -32.79
CA PHE A 566 6.75 18.01 -33.73
C PHE A 566 7.04 17.01 -34.85
N THR A 567 6.02 16.27 -35.26
CA THR A 567 6.19 15.14 -36.20
C THR A 567 5.54 15.40 -37.55
N ALA A 568 5.82 14.52 -38.52
CA ALA A 568 5.23 14.58 -39.85
C ALA A 568 3.70 14.43 -39.87
N ASP A 569 3.14 13.83 -38.82
CA ASP A 569 1.70 13.69 -38.60
C ASP A 569 1.03 14.98 -38.11
N LYS A 570 1.78 16.09 -38.06
CA LYS A 570 1.30 17.42 -37.64
C LYS A 570 0.69 17.41 -36.24
N LYS A 571 1.39 16.76 -35.31
CA LYS A 571 1.04 16.67 -33.89
C LYS A 571 2.30 16.76 -33.02
N PRO A 572 2.17 17.13 -31.72
CA PRO A 572 3.25 16.97 -30.75
C PRO A 572 3.62 15.50 -30.56
N SER A 573 4.86 15.23 -30.13
CA SER A 573 5.38 13.89 -29.88
C SER A 573 4.76 13.20 -28.66
N ASN A 574 4.11 13.96 -27.77
CA ASN A 574 3.38 13.45 -26.62
C ASN A 574 2.08 14.26 -26.41
N SER A 575 1.22 13.78 -25.52
CA SER A 575 -0.07 14.39 -25.18
C SER A 575 0.01 15.38 -24.00
N PHE A 576 1.19 15.59 -23.40
CA PHE A 576 1.37 16.51 -22.27
C PHE A 576 1.07 17.97 -22.66
N TYR A 577 1.48 18.33 -23.89
CA TYR A 577 1.24 19.64 -24.45
C TYR A 577 -0.02 19.60 -25.32
N SER A 578 -1.03 20.36 -24.93
CA SER A 578 -2.18 20.65 -25.79
C SER A 578 -1.80 21.76 -26.77
N VAL A 579 -1.54 21.37 -28.02
CA VAL A 579 -1.04 22.28 -29.06
C VAL A 579 -2.13 22.60 -30.08
N THR A 580 -2.45 23.89 -30.19
CA THR A 580 -3.23 24.46 -31.30
C THR A 580 -2.27 25.24 -32.19
N GLY A 581 -2.24 24.94 -33.49
CA GLY A 581 -1.43 25.69 -34.46
C GLY A 581 -1.13 24.93 -35.75
N SER A 582 -0.38 25.57 -36.63
CA SER A 582 0.03 25.00 -37.92
C SER A 582 1.43 24.42 -37.83
N TYR A 583 1.66 23.28 -38.50
CA TYR A 583 2.96 22.60 -38.54
C TYR A 583 3.61 22.73 -39.91
N SER A 584 4.94 22.72 -39.98
CA SER A 584 5.68 22.77 -41.24
C SER A 584 7.02 22.06 -41.15
N LYS A 585 7.50 21.56 -42.29
CA LYS A 585 8.84 20.99 -42.47
C LYS A 585 9.81 21.89 -43.25
N ASP A 586 9.34 23.05 -43.70
CA ASP A 586 10.05 23.92 -44.65
C ASP A 586 10.47 25.25 -44.00
N LYS A 587 10.68 25.24 -42.68
CA LYS A 587 10.93 26.43 -41.86
C LYS A 587 12.26 26.42 -41.12
N GLY A 588 13.24 25.71 -41.68
CA GLY A 588 14.57 25.52 -41.11
C GLY A 588 14.66 24.23 -40.29
N THR A 589 15.74 24.10 -39.54
CA THR A 589 16.02 22.97 -38.66
C THR A 589 16.48 23.45 -37.29
N ALA A 590 16.39 22.57 -36.29
CA ALA A 590 17.02 22.75 -35.00
C ALA A 590 17.72 21.46 -34.58
N THR A 591 18.96 21.57 -34.12
CA THR A 591 19.71 20.43 -33.58
C THR A 591 19.66 20.46 -32.06
N VAL A 592 19.14 19.38 -31.45
CA VAL A 592 19.14 19.17 -29.99
C VAL A 592 19.76 17.81 -29.71
N ASN A 593 20.78 17.76 -28.84
CA ASN A 593 21.49 16.53 -28.46
C ASN A 593 21.97 15.69 -29.67
N GLY A 594 22.46 16.35 -30.73
CA GLY A 594 22.92 15.69 -31.96
C GLY A 594 21.81 15.17 -32.89
N THR A 595 20.54 15.33 -32.52
CA THR A 595 19.39 15.00 -33.35
C THR A 595 18.88 16.24 -34.07
N VAL A 596 18.70 16.12 -35.39
CA VAL A 596 18.20 17.21 -36.24
C VAL A 596 16.68 17.11 -36.37
N TYR A 597 15.96 18.11 -35.86
CA TYR A 597 14.53 18.23 -35.98
C TYR A 597 14.17 19.10 -37.19
N THR A 598 13.38 18.54 -38.10
CA THR A 598 12.98 19.22 -39.36
C THR A 598 11.53 19.71 -39.34
N TRP A 599 10.70 19.24 -38.40
CA TRP A 599 9.31 19.65 -38.26
C TRP A 599 9.15 20.60 -37.08
N CYS A 600 8.37 21.66 -37.28
CA CYS A 600 8.13 22.70 -36.27
C CYS A 600 6.66 23.08 -36.15
N LEU A 601 6.32 23.64 -35.00
CA LEU A 601 5.11 24.44 -34.80
C LEU A 601 5.37 25.89 -35.24
N LYS A 602 4.54 26.38 -36.16
CA LYS A 602 4.57 27.80 -36.58
C LYS A 602 3.88 28.64 -35.52
N LEU A 603 4.54 29.67 -35.00
CA LEU A 603 3.93 30.63 -34.08
C LEU A 603 3.15 31.70 -34.87
N GLU A 604 1.86 31.42 -35.07
CA GLU A 604 0.87 32.26 -35.76
C GLU A 604 -0.17 32.79 -34.75
N SER A 605 -1.07 33.68 -35.18
CA SER A 605 -1.99 34.35 -34.23
C SER A 605 -2.92 33.39 -33.48
N ALA A 606 -3.17 32.20 -34.05
CA ALA A 606 -3.98 31.15 -33.43
C ALA A 606 -3.15 30.12 -32.63
N THR A 607 -1.82 30.29 -32.55
CA THR A 607 -0.96 29.29 -31.92
C THR A 607 -1.01 29.39 -30.40
N SER A 608 -1.31 28.26 -29.75
CA SER A 608 -1.34 28.11 -28.30
C SER A 608 -0.78 26.73 -27.93
N VAL A 609 0.09 26.69 -26.92
CA VAL A 609 0.59 25.46 -26.30
C VAL A 609 0.28 25.52 -24.81
N LYS A 610 -0.60 24.63 -24.33
CA LYS A 610 -1.02 24.57 -22.93
C LYS A 610 -0.50 23.32 -22.25
N PHE A 611 -0.01 23.47 -21.04
CA PHE A 611 0.47 22.37 -20.19
C PHE A 611 0.37 22.79 -18.71
N THR A 612 0.39 21.81 -17.81
CA THR A 612 0.36 22.04 -16.36
C THR A 612 1.55 21.33 -15.74
N ILE A 613 2.33 22.03 -14.92
CA ILE A 613 3.43 21.44 -14.13
C ILE A 613 3.05 21.45 -12.64
N GLU A 614 3.50 20.43 -11.92
CA GLU A 614 3.11 20.21 -10.50
C GLU A 614 4.14 20.79 -9.52
N GLU A 615 5.30 21.17 -10.03
CA GLU A 615 6.41 21.79 -9.29
C GLU A 615 7.07 22.91 -10.11
N GLU A 616 8.02 23.64 -9.52
CA GLU A 616 8.81 24.62 -10.25
C GLU A 616 9.75 23.93 -11.25
N MET A 617 9.75 24.38 -12.51
CA MET A 617 10.55 23.77 -13.58
C MET A 617 11.23 24.83 -14.45
N ILE A 618 12.37 24.46 -15.02
CA ILE A 618 13.08 25.22 -16.06
C ILE A 618 12.57 24.77 -17.43
N LEU A 619 11.85 25.65 -18.11
CA LEU A 619 11.43 25.52 -19.50
C LEU A 619 12.58 25.90 -20.44
N ALA A 620 12.86 25.07 -21.44
CA ALA A 620 13.73 25.36 -22.58
C ALA A 620 12.97 25.19 -23.91
N LEU A 621 13.01 26.23 -24.75
CA LEU A 621 12.36 26.28 -26.05
C LEU A 621 13.42 26.48 -27.13
N VAL A 622 13.43 25.62 -28.15
CA VAL A 622 14.41 25.67 -29.25
C VAL A 622 13.71 26.02 -30.56
N PHE A 623 14.19 27.06 -31.23
CA PHE A 623 13.67 27.58 -32.49
C PHE A 623 14.63 27.28 -33.66
N ALA A 624 14.27 27.70 -34.88
CA ALA A 624 15.12 27.52 -36.06
C ALA A 624 16.56 28.05 -35.82
N GLU A 625 17.57 27.28 -36.22
CA GLU A 625 18.97 27.69 -36.13
C GLU A 625 19.23 29.04 -36.83
N GLY A 626 20.07 29.88 -36.21
CA GLY A 626 20.38 31.22 -36.71
C GLY A 626 19.30 32.28 -36.47
N SER A 627 18.19 31.94 -35.79
CA SER A 627 17.16 32.90 -35.39
C SER A 627 17.44 33.56 -34.03
N THR A 628 16.82 34.73 -33.79
CA THR A 628 16.74 35.41 -32.48
C THR A 628 15.28 35.45 -32.04
N PRO A 629 14.75 34.32 -31.53
CA PRO A 629 13.31 34.14 -31.37
C PRO A 629 12.72 34.94 -30.21
N ASN A 630 11.39 35.06 -30.23
CA ASN A 630 10.61 35.52 -29.09
C ASN A 630 9.25 34.83 -29.04
N ILE A 631 8.71 34.71 -27.83
CA ILE A 631 7.44 34.04 -27.54
C ILE A 631 6.78 34.69 -26.31
N LYS A 632 5.48 34.52 -26.13
CA LYS A 632 4.83 34.85 -24.86
C LYS A 632 4.73 33.61 -23.99
N ILE A 633 5.19 33.72 -22.75
CA ILE A 633 4.99 32.74 -21.68
C ILE A 633 4.00 33.39 -20.71
N ASP A 634 2.82 32.79 -20.54
CA ASP A 634 1.74 33.31 -19.70
C ASP A 634 1.42 34.78 -20.00
N GLY A 635 1.37 35.10 -21.29
CA GLY A 635 1.10 36.46 -21.81
C GLY A 635 2.31 37.41 -21.81
N THR A 636 3.42 37.07 -21.17
CA THR A 636 4.63 37.91 -21.08
C THR A 636 5.61 37.62 -22.21
N LYS A 637 5.98 38.64 -22.99
CA LYS A 637 6.94 38.49 -24.11
C LYS A 637 8.36 38.24 -23.56
N VAL A 638 8.94 37.11 -23.91
CA VAL A 638 10.33 36.71 -23.65
C VAL A 638 11.10 36.65 -24.96
N VAL A 639 12.31 37.20 -24.99
CA VAL A 639 13.19 37.26 -26.16
C VAL A 639 14.47 36.50 -25.85
N SER A 640 15.00 35.74 -26.81
CA SER A 640 16.28 35.04 -26.65
C SER A 640 17.42 36.02 -26.35
N THR A 641 18.23 35.73 -25.33
CA THR A 641 19.41 36.52 -24.97
C THR A 641 20.64 36.17 -25.80
N SER A 642 20.76 34.92 -26.26
CA SER A 642 21.77 34.48 -27.24
C SER A 642 21.34 33.23 -27.98
N GLY A 643 21.46 33.21 -29.31
CA GLY A 643 21.11 32.06 -30.14
C GLY A 643 19.61 31.82 -30.30
N ASN A 644 19.25 30.60 -30.69
CA ASN A 644 17.88 30.18 -31.03
C ASN A 644 17.13 29.53 -29.85
N ILE A 645 17.57 29.74 -28.61
CA ILE A 645 17.00 29.11 -27.41
C ILE A 645 16.42 30.18 -26.47
N ILE A 646 15.26 29.89 -25.90
CA ILE A 646 14.66 30.65 -24.79
C ILE A 646 14.54 29.73 -23.59
N THR A 647 15.03 30.18 -22.43
CA THR A 647 14.87 29.48 -21.15
C THR A 647 14.10 30.35 -20.15
N SER A 648 13.21 29.74 -19.35
CA SER A 648 12.46 30.43 -18.29
C SER A 648 12.19 29.49 -17.12
N VAL A 649 12.15 30.03 -15.90
CA VAL A 649 11.64 29.31 -14.73
C VAL A 649 10.12 29.48 -14.69
N LEU A 650 9.40 28.39 -14.43
CA LEU A 650 7.96 28.33 -14.29
C LEU A 650 7.63 27.75 -12.91
N ASN A 651 6.71 28.38 -12.18
CA ASN A 651 6.21 27.83 -10.91
C ASN A 651 5.18 26.73 -11.17
N ALA A 652 4.89 25.88 -10.18
CA ALA A 652 3.78 24.93 -10.26
C ALA A 652 2.47 25.62 -10.70
N GLY A 653 1.78 25.05 -11.67
CA GLY A 653 0.54 25.60 -12.23
C GLY A 653 0.36 25.36 -13.72
N SER A 654 -0.74 25.89 -14.26
CA SER A 654 -1.03 25.85 -15.69
C SER A 654 -0.32 26.98 -16.42
N HIS A 655 0.32 26.65 -17.53
CA HIS A 655 1.06 27.58 -18.38
C HIS A 655 0.56 27.56 -19.83
N GLU A 656 0.73 28.69 -20.50
CA GLU A 656 0.39 28.84 -21.91
C GLU A 656 1.49 29.57 -22.68
N LEU A 657 1.98 28.95 -23.76
CA LEU A 657 2.85 29.58 -24.74
C LEU A 657 2.03 30.09 -25.92
N THR A 658 2.16 31.38 -26.23
CA THR A 658 1.48 32.00 -27.38
C THR A 658 2.45 32.86 -28.19
N LYS A 659 2.02 33.24 -29.39
CA LYS A 659 2.82 34.07 -30.28
C LYS A 659 3.11 35.45 -29.66
N ALA A 660 4.39 35.83 -29.67
CA ALA A 660 4.81 37.23 -29.65
C ALA A 660 4.97 37.73 -31.09
N ASP A 661 6.07 37.39 -31.76
CA ASP A 661 6.28 37.59 -33.20
C ASP A 661 6.29 36.24 -33.95
N SER A 662 6.30 36.28 -35.29
CA SER A 662 6.32 35.06 -36.11
C SER A 662 7.66 34.32 -35.97
N ASN A 663 7.64 33.16 -35.31
CA ASN A 663 8.79 32.26 -35.11
C ASN A 663 8.38 30.80 -35.34
N ASN A 664 9.35 29.88 -35.40
CA ASN A 664 9.11 28.45 -35.61
C ASN A 664 9.75 27.65 -34.48
N LEU A 665 8.93 27.00 -33.65
CA LEU A 665 9.33 26.23 -32.48
C LEU A 665 9.52 24.76 -32.87
N PHE A 666 10.69 24.21 -32.59
CA PHE A 666 11.05 22.84 -32.97
C PHE A 666 11.03 21.88 -31.78
N TYR A 667 11.33 22.38 -30.59
CA TYR A 667 11.51 21.55 -29.40
C TYR A 667 11.15 22.30 -28.12
N ILE A 668 10.50 21.60 -27.19
CA ILE A 668 10.16 22.05 -25.84
C ILE A 668 10.74 21.04 -24.86
N ASN A 669 11.34 21.50 -23.78
CA ASN A 669 11.75 20.66 -22.67
C ASN A 669 11.47 21.35 -21.34
N LEU A 670 11.06 20.59 -20.34
CA LEU A 670 10.99 21.04 -18.94
C LEU A 670 11.91 20.15 -18.11
N THR A 671 12.69 20.78 -17.24
CA THR A 671 13.56 20.09 -16.29
C THR A 671 13.24 20.61 -14.91
N SER A 672 13.13 19.72 -13.92
CA SER A 672 12.86 20.15 -12.53
C SER A 672 13.88 21.21 -12.11
N SER A 673 13.43 22.30 -11.48
CA SER A 673 14.37 23.31 -10.97
C SER A 673 15.15 22.81 -9.76
N ASN A 674 14.73 21.68 -9.18
CA ASN A 674 15.47 20.87 -8.21
C ASN A 674 15.79 19.49 -8.81
N PRO A 675 16.79 19.37 -9.71
CA PRO A 675 17.32 18.07 -10.04
C PRO A 675 17.93 17.51 -8.76
N THR A 676 17.38 16.39 -8.25
CA THR A 676 17.94 15.51 -7.20
C THR A 676 19.12 16.13 -6.47
N GLY A 677 18.91 16.67 -5.27
CA GLY A 677 19.90 17.41 -4.49
C GLY A 677 21.21 16.66 -4.18
N ILE A 678 22.06 16.49 -5.20
CA ILE A 678 23.48 16.21 -5.14
C ILE A 678 24.12 16.94 -6.33
N ASN A 679 24.19 18.26 -6.22
CA ASN A 679 25.19 19.05 -6.93
C ASN A 679 26.39 19.19 -6.01
N GLU A 680 27.17 18.13 -5.82
CA GLU A 680 28.56 18.30 -5.39
C GLU A 680 29.46 17.36 -6.17
N THR A 681 30.34 17.99 -6.95
CA THR A 681 31.60 17.45 -7.43
C THR A 681 32.36 16.88 -6.24
N LEU A 682 32.48 15.56 -6.11
CA LEU A 682 33.36 14.96 -5.12
C LEU A 682 34.59 14.37 -5.81
N ASN A 683 35.71 14.89 -5.33
CA ASN A 683 37.06 14.76 -5.84
C ASN A 683 37.50 13.31 -6.07
N ASP A 684 38.37 13.15 -7.08
CA ASP A 684 39.27 12.02 -7.27
C ASP A 684 39.98 11.65 -5.96
N VAL A 685 39.50 10.61 -5.27
CA VAL A 685 40.39 9.63 -4.64
C VAL A 685 39.73 8.25 -4.73
N ALA A 686 40.38 7.37 -5.46
CA ALA A 686 40.03 5.95 -5.54
C ALA A 686 40.45 5.25 -4.25
N ASP A 687 39.51 4.58 -3.58
CA ASP A 687 39.84 3.54 -2.59
C ASP A 687 39.83 2.18 -3.31
N GLU A 688 40.99 1.56 -3.41
CA GLU A 688 41.29 0.33 -4.17
C GLU A 688 40.82 -0.97 -3.49
N ASP A 689 40.05 -0.89 -2.41
CA ASP A 689 39.84 -2.01 -1.48
C ASP A 689 38.79 -3.03 -1.98
N GLY A 690 38.10 -2.74 -3.09
CA GLY A 690 37.11 -3.63 -3.67
C GLY A 690 35.86 -3.84 -2.80
N VAL A 691 35.67 -3.01 -1.78
CA VAL A 691 34.53 -2.97 -0.86
C VAL A 691 33.28 -2.46 -1.57
N ILE A 692 32.14 -3.07 -1.27
CA ILE A 692 30.83 -2.72 -1.85
C ILE A 692 30.09 -1.88 -0.83
N TYR A 693 29.50 -0.78 -1.28
CA TYR A 693 28.69 0.11 -0.46
C TYR A 693 27.25 0.13 -1.00
N ASP A 694 26.26 0.31 -0.13
CA ASP A 694 24.92 0.68 -0.59
C ASP A 694 24.89 2.13 -1.10
N LEU A 695 23.75 2.55 -1.66
CA LEU A 695 23.58 3.91 -2.18
C LEU A 695 23.64 4.99 -1.09
N SER A 696 23.60 4.60 0.18
CA SER A 696 23.76 5.46 1.35
C SER A 696 25.20 5.46 1.91
N GLY A 697 26.14 4.79 1.24
CA GLY A 697 27.56 4.77 1.61
C GLY A 697 27.95 3.79 2.73
N ARG A 698 27.09 2.82 3.08
CA ARG A 698 27.38 1.79 4.10
C ARG A 698 28.00 0.54 3.47
N VAL A 699 28.99 -0.05 4.14
CA VAL A 699 29.67 -1.27 3.67
C VAL A 699 28.73 -2.48 3.67
N VAL A 700 28.62 -3.16 2.52
CA VAL A 700 27.79 -4.35 2.29
C VAL A 700 28.70 -5.57 2.10
N LYS A 701 28.55 -6.57 2.97
CA LYS A 701 29.35 -7.81 2.92
C LYS A 701 28.77 -8.90 2.02
N ASN A 702 27.44 -8.93 1.84
CA ASN A 702 26.72 -9.92 1.04
C ASN A 702 25.65 -9.23 0.16
N PRO A 703 26.04 -8.60 -0.96
CA PRO A 703 25.10 -7.86 -1.81
C PRO A 703 24.02 -8.80 -2.36
N GLN A 704 22.76 -8.38 -2.24
CA GLN A 704 21.61 -9.03 -2.87
C GLN A 704 21.40 -8.45 -4.28
N ARG A 705 20.39 -8.90 -5.02
CA ARG A 705 20.06 -8.31 -6.33
C ARG A 705 19.73 -6.83 -6.16
N GLY A 706 20.46 -5.94 -6.85
CA GLY A 706 20.30 -4.49 -6.67
C GLY A 706 21.48 -3.65 -7.17
N ILE A 707 21.39 -2.33 -6.96
CA ILE A 707 22.42 -1.35 -7.35
C ILE A 707 23.27 -0.97 -6.13
N TYR A 708 24.59 -1.07 -6.28
CA TYR A 708 25.56 -0.78 -5.24
C TYR A 708 26.66 0.14 -5.77
N ILE A 709 27.52 0.64 -4.89
CA ILE A 709 28.70 1.43 -5.24
C ILE A 709 29.95 0.60 -4.94
N ARG A 710 30.85 0.46 -5.92
CA ARG A 710 32.18 -0.14 -5.74
C ARG A 710 33.21 0.72 -6.45
N ASN A 711 34.26 1.12 -5.74
CA ASN A 711 35.30 2.03 -6.24
C ASN A 711 34.70 3.31 -6.86
N GLY A 712 33.70 3.90 -6.20
CA GLY A 712 32.99 5.11 -6.66
C GLY A 712 32.09 4.92 -7.89
N LYS A 713 31.92 3.70 -8.40
CA LYS A 713 31.07 3.40 -9.56
C LYS A 713 29.84 2.60 -9.16
N LYS A 714 28.69 2.93 -9.77
CA LYS A 714 27.49 2.12 -9.65
C LYS A 714 27.74 0.76 -10.32
N ILE A 715 27.44 -0.31 -9.60
CA ILE A 715 27.47 -1.69 -10.08
C ILE A 715 26.12 -2.34 -9.80
N VAL A 716 25.73 -3.28 -10.66
CA VAL A 716 24.48 -4.02 -10.51
C VAL A 716 24.82 -5.47 -10.19
N PHE A 717 24.28 -5.98 -9.08
CA PHE A 717 24.28 -7.41 -8.79
C PHE A 717 23.00 -7.99 -9.41
N PRO A 718 23.13 -8.87 -10.42
CA PRO A 718 22.00 -9.38 -11.21
C PRO A 718 21.08 -10.33 -10.43
#